data_AF-A0A284VPV2-F1
#
_entry.id   AF-A0A284VPV2-F1
#
_cell.length_a   1.000
_cell.length_b   1.000
_cell.length_c   1.000
_cell.angle_alpha   90.00
_cell.angle_beta   90.00
_cell.angle_gamma   90.00
#
_symmetry.space_group_name_H-M   'P 1'
#
loop_
_entity.id
_entity.type
_entity.pdbx_description
1 polymer ?
#
loop_
_entity_poly.entity_id
_entity_poly.type
_entity_poly.pdbx_seq_one_letter_code
_entity_poly.pdbx_strand_id
1 'polypeptide(L)'
;MKNIITSEIVVAYSHCSRKAFLLLFSNEKKEPHEYVCLLEKQASINQAKYLNALKQDNISLSRYDPDNIDSSSDFLIEATLKAHDLEAYCDVLAKVRGSSFFGKHSYEPTIVVGTQSITEELKIKLAFVGFVLGDVQKTLPISGSIVGTEMKTHKVKLNNIYKKLRPMIQTLKEWITTSPSESSQVILNRHCPYCQFQKECTEKAEKNDDLSLLSKMTPKIIRRYHKKGIFTVNQLSYSFKLRRKRKRKKEMPVRFNLELQALAIKTGKIYIQELPELHRHKVELFLDIEGIPDQNFYYLIGLLVCESDNRVYHSFWADTIQDEERIWSELIERINKYPEAPIYHYGSYEPRAIDRLTKRYQTNCDGFKKRLINVNSYIHGKVYFPVRSNNLKDLGKFIGASWTSLDASGLQSLVWRHRLEENQNSDYKQMLVTYNEEDCRALWLLTERLSEISETADSQANIDFADQPKQNTTERGGEIHRKFEEILRNAHADYNRNRISIQPKRSMESTKNKKRGAQKGHQGYKRIIPSSTGKVIRVPMRRKCPIHKGVPLHRSEETAKKIIIDLHFTKNGYRKTVTEYVGTNGYCKRCGKYYTPHGIQKLSRQLFGYYFQGWVIYQRIILRLPYRVINQVTEDIFGERMSEGTILSFISHFAQFYIVTDNILIRRILESPFIHVDETRLNIQGTDYYVWVFTDGKHVVFRMTETRETTIVQEFMSNYEGILISDFYPGYDSVPCRQQKCWVHLIRDINNDLWSAPFDTEFESFVFEVKNLIIPIFEAVDKYGLKKRHLNMFKKSVEQFYKENIVDMDYRSEVTIKYQKRFQRYKDSLFMFLEQDSIPWNNNMAERAIRHLAIQRKISGTFFKDTAPQYLLLLGIAQTCRFQDKSFLKFLISKKIDIDKFRSTKRINISTPVISPRDNEVQ
;
A
#
# COMPACT_ATOMS: atom_id res chain seq x y z
N MET A 1 -20.69 -29.15 -42.04
CA MET A 1 -19.43 -28.57 -42.57
C MET A 1 -18.32 -28.93 -41.60
N LYS A 2 -17.19 -29.47 -42.08
CA LYS A 2 -16.02 -29.67 -41.20
C LYS A 2 -15.46 -28.28 -40.87
N ASN A 3 -15.36 -27.94 -39.60
CA ASN A 3 -14.67 -26.72 -39.18
C ASN A 3 -13.17 -26.93 -39.45
N ILE A 4 -12.56 -26.07 -40.25
CA ILE A 4 -11.15 -26.15 -40.65
C ILE A 4 -10.37 -25.08 -39.88
N ILE A 5 -9.21 -25.45 -39.34
CA ILE A 5 -8.31 -24.50 -38.66
C ILE A 5 -7.46 -23.79 -39.73
N THR A 6 -7.69 -22.49 -39.89
CA THR A 6 -6.92 -21.65 -40.80
C THR A 6 -5.89 -20.80 -40.08
N SER A 7 -4.97 -20.18 -40.83
CA SER A 7 -4.00 -19.23 -40.26
C SER A 7 -4.67 -18.06 -39.55
N GLU A 8 -5.82 -17.60 -40.04
CA GLU A 8 -6.60 -16.51 -39.45
C GLU A 8 -7.13 -16.88 -38.07
N ILE A 9 -7.63 -18.12 -37.91
CA ILE A 9 -8.16 -18.62 -36.64
C ILE A 9 -7.06 -18.74 -35.59
N VAL A 10 -5.87 -19.21 -35.99
CA VAL A 10 -4.71 -19.31 -35.10
C VAL A 10 -4.21 -17.93 -34.66
N VAL A 11 -4.08 -16.99 -35.59
CA VAL A 11 -3.71 -15.60 -35.26
C VAL A 11 -4.77 -14.97 -34.36
N ALA A 12 -6.06 -15.16 -34.67
CA ALA A 12 -7.16 -14.71 -33.83
C ALA A 12 -7.08 -15.29 -32.42
N TYR A 13 -6.72 -16.57 -32.26
CA TYR A 13 -6.59 -17.21 -30.94
C TYR A 13 -5.46 -16.59 -30.12
N SER A 14 -4.35 -16.24 -30.78
CA SER A 14 -3.22 -15.57 -30.14
C SER A 14 -3.59 -14.20 -29.54
N HIS A 15 -4.60 -13.53 -30.10
CA HIS A 15 -5.15 -12.27 -29.61
C HIS A 15 -6.30 -12.44 -28.62
N CYS A 16 -7.26 -13.27 -29.00
CA CYS A 16 -8.55 -13.39 -28.35
C CYS A 16 -9.18 -14.75 -28.68
N SER A 17 -9.24 -15.64 -27.67
CA SER A 17 -9.86 -16.96 -27.81
C SER A 17 -11.32 -16.89 -28.29
N ARG A 18 -12.07 -15.86 -27.90
CA ARG A 18 -13.45 -15.63 -28.35
C ARG A 18 -13.52 -15.29 -29.84
N LYS A 19 -12.60 -14.48 -30.37
CA LYS A 19 -12.55 -14.18 -31.82
C LYS A 19 -12.32 -15.45 -32.61
N ALA A 20 -11.35 -16.28 -32.20
CA ALA A 20 -11.09 -17.57 -32.84
C ALA A 20 -12.30 -18.51 -32.78
N PHE A 21 -12.98 -18.59 -31.64
CA PHE A 21 -14.20 -19.38 -31.50
C PHE A 21 -15.31 -18.91 -32.46
N LEU A 22 -15.56 -17.60 -32.52
CA LEU A 22 -16.57 -17.04 -33.43
C LEU A 22 -16.22 -17.28 -34.89
N LEU A 23 -14.95 -17.14 -35.30
CA LEU A 23 -14.51 -17.46 -36.66
C LEU A 23 -14.63 -18.96 -37.00
N LEU A 24 -14.47 -19.84 -36.00
CA LEU A 24 -14.49 -21.29 -36.22
C LEU A 24 -15.90 -21.89 -36.22
N PHE A 25 -16.85 -21.31 -35.48
CA PHE A 25 -18.19 -21.88 -35.26
C PHE A 25 -19.37 -21.00 -35.72
N SER A 26 -19.15 -19.71 -36.01
CA SER A 26 -20.22 -18.83 -36.51
C SER A 26 -20.21 -18.77 -38.04
N ASN A 27 -21.40 -18.78 -38.63
CA ASN A 27 -21.59 -18.50 -40.06
C ASN A 27 -21.73 -17.00 -40.36
N GLU A 28 -21.77 -16.13 -39.34
CA GLU A 28 -21.89 -14.69 -39.52
C GLU A 28 -20.56 -14.08 -39.96
N LYS A 29 -20.44 -13.79 -41.26
CA LYS A 29 -19.36 -12.95 -41.81
C LYS A 29 -19.62 -11.49 -41.43
N LYS A 30 -18.82 -10.96 -40.50
CA LYS A 30 -18.81 -9.53 -40.14
C LYS A 30 -17.65 -8.86 -40.82
N GLU A 31 -17.89 -7.65 -41.31
CA GLU A 31 -16.84 -6.87 -41.95
C GLU A 31 -15.75 -6.48 -40.93
N PRO A 32 -14.47 -6.69 -41.26
CA PRO A 32 -13.37 -6.16 -40.48
C PRO A 32 -13.38 -4.64 -40.43
N HIS A 33 -12.65 -4.07 -39.46
CA HIS A 33 -12.41 -2.63 -39.43
C HIS A 33 -11.70 -2.16 -40.71
N GLU A 34 -12.01 -0.97 -41.22
CA GLU A 34 -11.48 -0.45 -42.48
C GLU A 34 -9.95 -0.53 -42.57
N TYR A 35 -9.25 -0.19 -41.48
CA TYR A 35 -7.81 -0.38 -41.34
C TYR A 35 -7.30 -1.80 -41.65
N VAL A 36 -8.00 -2.85 -41.22
CA VAL A 36 -7.63 -4.24 -41.53
C VAL A 36 -7.80 -4.52 -43.03
N CYS A 37 -8.92 -4.07 -43.61
CA CYS A 37 -9.16 -4.18 -45.05
C CYS A 37 -8.08 -3.45 -45.87
N LEU A 38 -7.61 -2.29 -45.40
CA LEU A 38 -6.50 -1.56 -46.03
C LEU A 38 -5.20 -2.37 -46.00
N LEU A 39 -4.86 -2.99 -44.86
CA LEU A 39 -3.66 -3.83 -44.76
C LEU A 39 -3.73 -5.05 -45.69
N GLU A 40 -4.91 -5.64 -45.85
CA GLU A 40 -5.14 -6.75 -46.80
C GLU A 40 -5.02 -6.30 -48.25
N LYS A 41 -5.60 -5.14 -48.61
CA LYS A 41 -5.46 -4.54 -49.94
C LYS A 41 -3.99 -4.26 -50.26
N GLN A 42 -3.25 -3.67 -49.31
CA GLN A 42 -1.83 -3.40 -49.47
C GLN A 42 -1.02 -4.69 -49.60
N ALA A 43 -1.36 -5.74 -48.84
CA ALA A 43 -0.73 -7.05 -48.97
C ALA A 43 -0.92 -7.64 -50.37
N SER A 44 -2.13 -7.56 -50.94
CA SER A 44 -2.42 -8.02 -52.31
C SER A 44 -1.64 -7.24 -53.37
N ILE A 45 -1.51 -5.91 -53.23
CA ILE A 45 -0.70 -5.08 -54.14
C ILE A 45 0.77 -5.49 -54.05
N ASN A 46 1.30 -5.66 -52.83
CA ASN A 46 2.69 -6.08 -52.62
C ASN A 46 2.95 -7.49 -53.15
N GLN A 47 1.98 -8.39 -52.99
CA GLN A 47 2.05 -9.74 -53.51
C GLN A 47 2.17 -9.72 -55.04
N ALA A 48 1.31 -8.97 -55.73
CA ALA A 48 1.38 -8.82 -57.18
C ALA A 48 2.74 -8.26 -57.64
N LYS A 49 3.27 -7.25 -56.95
CA LYS A 49 4.62 -6.69 -57.21
C LYS A 49 5.72 -7.74 -56.99
N TYR A 50 5.65 -8.50 -55.90
CA TYR A 50 6.63 -9.53 -55.57
C TYR A 50 6.64 -10.67 -56.59
N LEU A 51 5.47 -11.16 -56.97
CA LEU A 51 5.34 -12.20 -58.00
C LEU A 51 5.81 -11.70 -59.38
N ASN A 52 5.57 -10.43 -59.73
CA ASN A 52 6.08 -9.86 -60.98
C ASN A 52 7.60 -9.70 -60.98
N ALA A 53 8.22 -9.31 -59.86
CA ALA A 53 9.67 -9.24 -59.74
C ALA A 53 10.31 -10.62 -59.92
N LEU A 54 9.76 -11.66 -59.28
CA LEU A 54 10.26 -13.04 -59.45
C LEU A 54 10.18 -13.53 -60.91
N LYS A 55 9.14 -13.11 -61.67
CA LYS A 55 9.03 -13.44 -63.10
C LYS A 55 10.08 -12.73 -63.95
N GLN A 56 10.44 -11.49 -63.61
CA GLN A 56 11.45 -10.71 -64.33
C GLN A 56 12.87 -11.22 -64.11
N ASP A 57 13.15 -11.84 -62.95
CA ASP A 57 14.46 -12.42 -62.61
C ASP A 57 14.73 -13.79 -63.30
N ASN A 58 13.92 -14.22 -64.28
CA ASN A 58 14.00 -15.52 -64.98
C ASN A 58 14.01 -16.74 -64.03
N ILE A 59 13.37 -16.62 -62.87
CA ILE A 59 13.25 -17.70 -61.89
C ILE A 59 12.15 -18.69 -62.33
N SER A 60 12.42 -19.99 -62.21
CA SER A 60 11.44 -21.04 -62.54
C SER A 60 10.26 -21.03 -61.55
N LEU A 61 9.09 -20.59 -62.02
CA LEU A 61 7.85 -20.46 -61.26
C LEU A 61 6.78 -21.41 -61.79
N SER A 62 6.13 -22.16 -60.91
CA SER A 62 4.88 -22.89 -61.24
C SER A 62 3.80 -22.57 -60.22
N ARG A 63 2.53 -22.70 -60.64
CA ARG A 63 1.40 -22.67 -59.69
C ARG A 63 1.43 -23.94 -58.85
N TYR A 64 1.09 -23.79 -57.57
CA TYR A 64 0.97 -24.93 -56.67
C TYR A 64 -0.16 -25.87 -57.11
N ASP A 65 0.16 -27.15 -57.22
CA ASP A 65 -0.78 -28.24 -57.45
C ASP A 65 -0.78 -29.18 -56.23
N PRO A 66 -1.90 -29.34 -55.50
CA PRO A 66 -1.98 -30.24 -54.35
C PRO A 66 -1.62 -31.70 -54.67
N ASP A 67 -1.89 -32.15 -55.89
CA ASP A 67 -1.67 -33.54 -56.32
C ASP A 67 -0.25 -33.76 -56.87
N ASN A 68 0.47 -32.68 -57.21
CA ASN A 68 1.81 -32.72 -57.80
C ASN A 68 2.73 -31.61 -57.27
N ILE A 69 3.08 -31.70 -55.98
CA ILE A 69 3.91 -30.69 -55.29
C ILE A 69 5.39 -30.77 -55.71
N ASP A 70 5.91 -31.94 -56.08
CA ASP A 70 7.32 -32.13 -56.51
C ASP A 70 7.51 -31.71 -57.98
N SER A 71 7.33 -30.41 -58.25
CA SER A 71 7.57 -29.84 -59.56
C SER A 71 9.06 -29.55 -59.77
N SER A 72 9.48 -29.46 -61.04
CA SER A 72 10.83 -29.06 -61.42
C SER A 72 11.14 -27.59 -61.13
N SER A 73 10.17 -26.80 -60.67
CA SER A 73 10.33 -25.38 -60.40
C SER A 73 10.95 -25.11 -59.03
N ASP A 74 11.75 -24.07 -58.95
CA ASP A 74 12.37 -23.63 -57.70
C ASP A 74 11.37 -22.91 -56.77
N PHE A 75 10.27 -22.39 -57.32
CA PHE A 75 9.25 -21.68 -56.56
C PHE A 75 7.84 -22.09 -56.97
N LEU A 76 6.99 -22.37 -55.97
CA LEU A 76 5.55 -22.60 -56.15
C LEU A 76 4.78 -21.39 -55.64
N ILE A 77 3.87 -20.83 -56.46
CA ILE A 77 3.10 -19.64 -56.10
C ILE A 77 1.64 -19.97 -55.74
N GLU A 78 1.01 -19.13 -54.93
CA GLU A 78 -0.41 -19.19 -54.53
C GLU A 78 -0.80 -20.54 -53.88
N ALA A 79 0.07 -21.06 -53.02
CA ALA A 79 -0.06 -22.40 -52.45
C ALA A 79 -1.11 -22.47 -51.34
N THR A 80 -2.13 -23.32 -51.52
CA THR A 80 -3.12 -23.66 -50.48
C THR A 80 -2.83 -25.04 -49.93
N LEU A 81 -2.17 -25.09 -48.77
CA LEU A 81 -1.75 -26.31 -48.10
C LEU A 81 -2.89 -26.89 -47.26
N LYS A 82 -3.14 -28.20 -47.36
CA LYS A 82 -4.16 -28.91 -46.59
C LYS A 82 -3.56 -30.12 -45.87
N ALA A 83 -3.78 -30.22 -44.57
CA ALA A 83 -3.39 -31.36 -43.76
C ALA A 83 -4.48 -31.69 -42.73
N HIS A 84 -5.26 -32.75 -42.99
CA HIS A 84 -6.41 -33.17 -42.16
C HIS A 84 -7.43 -32.05 -41.92
N ASP A 85 -7.42 -31.48 -40.72
CA ASP A 85 -8.28 -30.42 -40.21
C ASP A 85 -7.62 -29.03 -40.27
N LEU A 86 -6.43 -28.93 -40.88
CA LEU A 86 -5.64 -27.71 -41.03
C LEU A 86 -5.59 -27.26 -42.49
N GLU A 87 -5.73 -25.96 -42.73
CA GLU A 87 -5.57 -25.34 -44.05
C GLU A 87 -4.77 -24.04 -43.93
N ALA A 88 -3.78 -23.83 -44.79
CA ALA A 88 -2.96 -22.63 -44.77
C ALA A 88 -2.64 -22.12 -46.18
N TYR A 89 -2.89 -20.83 -46.41
CA TYR A 89 -2.47 -20.14 -47.62
C TYR A 89 -1.04 -19.62 -47.47
N CYS A 90 -0.24 -19.79 -48.52
CA CYS A 90 1.13 -19.32 -48.63
C CYS A 90 1.34 -18.65 -49.99
N ASP A 91 1.92 -17.46 -50.01
CA ASP A 91 2.15 -16.72 -51.25
C ASP A 91 3.16 -17.42 -52.14
N VAL A 92 4.29 -17.85 -51.57
CA VAL A 92 5.34 -18.57 -52.30
C VAL A 92 5.97 -19.67 -51.43
N LEU A 93 6.19 -20.86 -52.00
CA LEU A 93 7.03 -21.91 -51.44
C LEU A 93 8.36 -21.95 -52.19
N ALA A 94 9.47 -21.73 -51.50
CA ALA A 94 10.81 -21.74 -52.08
C ALA A 94 11.49 -23.10 -51.87
N LYS A 95 11.97 -23.72 -52.94
CA LYS A 95 12.71 -24.99 -52.92
C LYS A 95 14.10 -24.76 -52.31
N VAL A 96 14.43 -25.53 -51.29
CA VAL A 96 15.72 -25.49 -50.60
C VAL A 96 16.34 -26.88 -50.53
N ARG A 97 17.67 -26.95 -50.42
CA ARG A 97 18.38 -28.21 -50.17
C ARG A 97 18.07 -28.71 -48.76
N GLY A 98 17.56 -29.93 -48.65
CA GLY A 98 17.13 -30.53 -47.38
C GLY A 98 16.42 -31.85 -47.62
N SER A 99 16.42 -32.77 -46.65
CA SER A 99 15.68 -34.02 -46.80
C SER A 99 14.19 -33.80 -46.52
N SER A 100 13.30 -34.24 -47.41
CA SER A 100 11.85 -34.30 -47.17
C SER A 100 11.24 -35.55 -47.79
N PHE A 101 9.90 -35.67 -47.74
CA PHE A 101 9.17 -36.71 -48.47
C PHE A 101 9.47 -36.71 -49.98
N PHE A 102 9.89 -35.58 -50.55
CA PHE A 102 10.24 -35.41 -51.97
C PHE A 102 11.72 -35.67 -52.28
N GLY A 103 12.49 -36.26 -51.35
CA GLY A 103 13.90 -36.62 -51.57
C GLY A 103 14.90 -35.59 -51.02
N LYS A 104 15.86 -35.13 -51.85
CA LYS A 104 17.00 -34.28 -51.44
C LYS A 104 16.69 -32.77 -51.39
N HIS A 105 15.42 -32.40 -51.51
CA HIS A 105 14.99 -31.01 -51.34
C HIS A 105 13.76 -30.94 -50.40
N SER A 106 13.49 -29.74 -49.88
CA SER A 106 12.31 -29.38 -49.09
C SER A 106 11.84 -27.99 -49.47
N TYR A 107 10.64 -27.59 -49.06
CA TYR A 107 10.13 -26.24 -49.28
C TYR A 107 10.15 -25.40 -47.99
N GLU A 108 10.51 -24.11 -48.12
CA GLU A 108 10.35 -23.09 -47.07
C GLU A 108 9.21 -22.12 -47.45
N PRO A 109 8.32 -21.76 -46.51
CA PRO A 109 7.20 -20.86 -46.80
C PRO A 109 7.63 -19.40 -46.83
N THR A 110 7.03 -18.63 -47.73
CA THR A 110 7.15 -17.18 -47.82
C THR A 110 5.76 -16.55 -47.84
N ILE A 111 5.53 -15.59 -46.94
CA ILE A 111 4.31 -14.78 -46.94
C ILE A 111 4.61 -13.32 -47.30
N VAL A 112 3.74 -12.70 -48.07
CA VAL A 112 3.81 -11.28 -48.46
C VAL A 112 2.79 -10.50 -47.63
N VAL A 113 3.21 -9.35 -47.09
CA VAL A 113 2.42 -8.58 -46.14
C VAL A 113 2.29 -7.12 -46.54
N GLY A 114 1.24 -6.46 -46.07
CA GLY A 114 0.96 -5.04 -46.33
C GLY A 114 1.73 -4.05 -45.45
N THR A 115 2.60 -4.51 -44.56
CA THR A 115 3.33 -3.69 -43.58
C THR A 115 4.84 -3.70 -43.83
N GLN A 116 5.53 -2.63 -43.43
CA GLN A 116 6.99 -2.56 -43.35
C GLN A 116 7.52 -3.30 -42.11
N SER A 117 6.83 -3.17 -40.98
CA SER A 117 7.24 -3.78 -39.72
C SER A 117 6.76 -5.24 -39.60
N ILE A 118 7.64 -6.09 -39.10
CA ILE A 118 7.37 -7.53 -38.91
C ILE A 118 6.84 -7.76 -37.49
N THR A 119 5.52 -7.79 -37.35
CA THR A 119 4.83 -8.03 -36.08
C THR A 119 4.90 -9.51 -35.66
N GLU A 120 4.68 -9.79 -34.37
CA GLU A 120 4.62 -11.18 -33.87
C GLU A 120 3.45 -11.96 -34.49
N GLU A 121 2.37 -11.28 -34.85
CA GLU A 121 1.18 -11.88 -35.49
C GLU A 121 1.54 -12.49 -36.86
N LEU A 122 2.32 -11.77 -37.65
CA LEU A 122 2.82 -12.22 -38.94
C LEU A 122 3.78 -13.41 -38.79
N LYS A 123 4.61 -13.41 -37.74
CA LYS A 123 5.49 -14.55 -37.45
C LYS A 123 4.69 -15.80 -37.03
N ILE A 124 3.60 -15.63 -36.30
CA ILE A 124 2.68 -16.72 -35.96
C ILE A 124 1.97 -17.23 -37.22
N LYS A 125 1.49 -16.34 -38.10
CA LYS A 125 0.90 -16.71 -39.40
C LYS A 125 1.88 -17.56 -40.22
N LEU A 126 3.11 -17.08 -40.41
CA LEU A 126 4.17 -17.80 -41.13
C LEU A 126 4.49 -19.16 -40.48
N ALA A 127 4.62 -19.20 -39.16
CA ALA A 127 4.88 -20.45 -38.45
C ALA A 127 3.73 -21.44 -38.62
N PHE A 128 2.48 -21.00 -38.63
CA PHE A 128 1.36 -21.89 -38.92
C PHE A 128 1.42 -22.46 -40.34
N VAL A 129 1.71 -21.63 -41.34
CA VAL A 129 1.93 -22.11 -42.72
C VAL A 129 3.03 -23.17 -42.75
N GLY A 130 4.17 -22.90 -42.12
CA GLY A 130 5.27 -23.88 -42.03
C GLY A 130 4.90 -25.15 -41.26
N PHE A 131 4.01 -25.07 -40.27
CA PHE A 131 3.52 -26.24 -39.53
C PHE A 131 2.68 -27.15 -40.43
N VAL A 132 1.73 -26.57 -41.20
CA VAL A 132 0.92 -27.32 -42.17
C VAL A 132 1.80 -27.88 -43.30
N LEU A 133 2.76 -27.10 -43.81
CA LEU A 133 3.72 -27.58 -44.80
C LEU A 133 4.53 -28.78 -44.28
N GLY A 134 4.91 -28.76 -43.00
CA GLY A 134 5.61 -29.86 -42.35
C GLY A 134 4.83 -31.17 -42.35
N ASP A 135 3.51 -31.11 -42.21
CA ASP A 135 2.64 -32.29 -42.29
C ASP A 135 2.49 -32.81 -43.74
N VAL A 136 2.52 -31.91 -44.72
CA VAL A 136 2.46 -32.22 -46.16
C VAL A 136 3.77 -32.88 -46.62
N GLN A 137 4.94 -32.26 -46.38
CA GLN A 137 6.24 -32.77 -46.82
C GLN A 137 6.95 -33.69 -45.82
N LYS A 138 6.29 -34.03 -44.71
CA LYS A 138 6.76 -34.85 -43.56
C LYS A 138 8.00 -34.33 -42.83
N THR A 139 8.48 -33.13 -43.16
CA THR A 139 9.62 -32.47 -42.52
C THR A 139 9.29 -31.01 -42.22
N LEU A 140 9.44 -30.61 -40.96
CA LEU A 140 9.16 -29.24 -40.52
C LEU A 140 10.22 -28.24 -41.04
N PRO A 141 9.81 -27.14 -41.68
CA PRO A 141 10.73 -26.07 -42.10
C PRO A 141 11.44 -25.43 -40.89
N ILE A 142 12.76 -25.22 -41.00
CA ILE A 142 13.56 -24.56 -39.95
C ILE A 142 13.32 -23.04 -39.97
N SER A 143 13.13 -22.50 -41.17
CA SER A 143 12.88 -21.08 -41.43
C SER A 143 11.77 -20.85 -42.45
N GLY A 144 11.27 -19.62 -42.48
CA GLY A 144 10.46 -19.08 -43.56
C GLY A 144 10.76 -17.59 -43.75
N SER A 145 10.16 -16.99 -44.76
CA SER A 145 10.42 -15.59 -45.14
C SER A 145 9.14 -14.75 -45.07
N ILE A 146 9.28 -13.47 -44.70
CA ILE A 146 8.21 -12.47 -44.77
C ILE A 146 8.67 -11.31 -45.64
N VAL A 147 7.88 -10.95 -46.65
CA VAL A 147 8.18 -9.86 -47.59
C VAL A 147 7.28 -8.67 -47.27
N GLY A 148 7.88 -7.52 -46.93
CA GLY A 148 7.14 -6.27 -46.65
C GLY A 148 6.91 -5.38 -47.88
N THR A 149 6.34 -4.19 -47.67
CA THR A 149 6.00 -3.20 -48.72
C THR A 149 7.18 -2.71 -49.57
N GLU A 150 8.41 -2.71 -49.04
CA GLU A 150 9.63 -2.32 -49.78
C GLU A 150 10.32 -3.51 -50.47
N MET A 151 9.63 -4.64 -50.66
CA MET A 151 10.21 -5.88 -51.20
C MET A 151 11.36 -6.46 -50.38
N LYS A 152 11.56 -5.93 -49.17
CA LYS A 152 12.57 -6.40 -48.23
C LYS A 152 12.14 -7.74 -47.64
N THR A 153 12.97 -8.75 -47.86
CA THR A 153 12.73 -10.10 -47.37
C THR A 153 13.35 -10.31 -45.99
N HIS A 154 12.53 -10.71 -45.02
CA HIS A 154 12.94 -10.98 -43.65
C HIS A 154 12.85 -12.48 -43.34
N LYS A 155 14.01 -13.13 -43.14
CA LYS A 155 14.06 -14.56 -42.77
C LYS A 155 13.80 -14.76 -41.27
N VAL A 156 12.83 -15.62 -40.93
CA VAL A 156 12.38 -15.91 -39.56
C VAL A 156 12.68 -17.36 -39.21
N LYS A 157 13.31 -17.60 -38.05
CA LYS A 157 13.51 -18.95 -37.50
C LYS A 157 12.24 -19.44 -36.82
N LEU A 158 11.68 -20.56 -37.27
CA LEU A 158 10.35 -21.02 -36.86
C LEU A 158 10.36 -21.93 -35.61
N ASN A 159 11.49 -22.58 -35.31
CA ASN A 159 11.62 -23.56 -34.20
C ASN A 159 11.07 -23.08 -32.85
N ASN A 160 11.36 -21.83 -32.45
CA ASN A 160 10.89 -21.29 -31.17
C ASN A 160 9.41 -20.93 -31.19
N ILE A 161 8.87 -20.58 -32.36
CA ILE A 161 7.47 -20.19 -32.54
C ILE A 161 6.59 -21.45 -32.54
N TYR A 162 7.05 -22.55 -33.14
CA TYR A 162 6.36 -23.85 -33.08
C TYR A 162 6.07 -24.31 -31.65
N LYS A 163 6.98 -24.06 -30.71
CA LYS A 163 6.77 -24.38 -29.28
C LYS A 163 5.58 -23.63 -28.67
N LYS A 164 5.32 -22.40 -29.12
CA LYS A 164 4.16 -21.60 -28.70
C LYS A 164 2.89 -21.98 -29.47
N LEU A 165 3.04 -22.37 -30.73
CA LEU A 165 1.95 -22.68 -31.65
C LEU A 165 1.28 -24.03 -31.34
N ARG A 166 2.06 -25.07 -31.02
CA ARG A 166 1.54 -26.44 -30.79
C ARG A 166 0.41 -26.49 -29.76
N PRO A 167 0.51 -25.86 -28.56
CA PRO A 167 -0.61 -25.83 -27.62
C PRO A 167 -1.86 -25.13 -28.16
N MET A 168 -1.70 -24.06 -28.95
CA MET A 168 -2.84 -23.34 -29.55
C MET A 168 -3.59 -24.23 -30.53
N ILE A 169 -2.86 -24.90 -31.44
CA ILE A 169 -3.44 -25.84 -32.41
C ILE A 169 -4.14 -26.97 -31.66
N GLN A 170 -3.50 -27.56 -30.65
CA GLN A 170 -4.09 -28.64 -29.87
C GLN A 170 -5.44 -28.24 -29.26
N THR A 171 -5.53 -27.06 -28.62
CA THR A 171 -6.80 -26.56 -28.09
C THR A 171 -7.86 -26.32 -29.17
N LEU A 172 -7.46 -25.81 -30.35
CA LEU A 172 -8.40 -25.62 -31.46
C LEU A 172 -8.91 -26.96 -32.02
N LYS A 173 -8.04 -27.99 -32.10
CA LYS A 173 -8.45 -29.35 -32.50
C LYS A 173 -9.42 -29.96 -31.49
N GLU A 174 -9.14 -29.78 -30.20
CA GLU A 174 -10.03 -30.20 -29.11
C GLU A 174 -11.41 -29.54 -29.22
N TRP A 175 -11.48 -28.26 -29.62
CA TRP A 175 -12.76 -27.60 -29.86
C TRP A 175 -13.53 -28.22 -31.03
N ILE A 176 -12.87 -28.57 -32.13
CA ILE A 176 -13.53 -29.22 -33.27
C ILE A 176 -14.09 -30.59 -32.87
N THR A 177 -13.33 -31.38 -32.09
CA THR A 177 -13.78 -32.70 -31.65
C THR A 177 -14.90 -32.64 -30.61
N THR A 178 -14.85 -31.67 -29.69
CA THR A 178 -15.81 -31.58 -28.57
C THR A 178 -17.06 -30.78 -28.94
N SER A 179 -16.97 -29.89 -29.94
CA SER A 179 -18.03 -28.96 -30.36
C SER A 179 -18.69 -28.22 -29.19
N PRO A 180 -17.97 -27.31 -28.49
CA PRO A 180 -18.51 -26.64 -27.31
C PRO A 180 -19.79 -25.86 -27.62
N SER A 181 -20.83 -26.04 -26.80
CA SER A 181 -22.11 -25.35 -26.96
C SER A 181 -22.04 -23.85 -26.65
N GLU A 182 -21.06 -23.42 -25.86
CA GLU A 182 -20.87 -22.01 -25.49
C GLU A 182 -19.46 -21.50 -25.75
N SER A 183 -19.40 -20.31 -26.35
CA SER A 183 -18.17 -19.54 -26.52
C SER A 183 -17.56 -19.09 -25.18
N SER A 184 -16.23 -18.91 -25.15
CA SER A 184 -15.53 -18.26 -24.02
C SER A 184 -16.22 -16.96 -23.56
N GLN A 185 -16.17 -16.68 -22.25
CA GLN A 185 -16.62 -15.41 -21.66
C GLN A 185 -16.04 -14.19 -22.41
N VAL A 186 -16.84 -13.13 -22.51
CA VAL A 186 -16.42 -11.88 -23.15
C VAL A 186 -15.38 -11.20 -22.27
N ILE A 187 -14.18 -10.99 -22.81
CA ILE A 187 -13.12 -10.24 -22.15
C ILE A 187 -12.56 -9.25 -23.18
N LEU A 188 -12.88 -7.98 -23.00
CA LEU A 188 -12.34 -6.90 -23.83
C LEU A 188 -10.83 -6.80 -23.64
N ASN A 189 -10.11 -6.55 -24.73
CA ASN A 189 -8.66 -6.51 -24.76
C ASN A 189 -8.14 -5.52 -25.82
N ARG A 190 -6.81 -5.44 -25.99
CA ARG A 190 -6.17 -4.46 -26.87
C ARG A 190 -6.42 -4.69 -28.37
N HIS A 191 -6.86 -5.88 -28.77
CA HIS A 191 -7.22 -6.20 -30.15
C HIS A 191 -8.64 -5.74 -30.51
N CYS A 192 -9.47 -5.43 -29.52
CA CYS A 192 -10.86 -5.05 -29.74
C CYS A 192 -11.05 -3.86 -30.71
N PRO A 193 -10.26 -2.77 -30.70
CA PRO A 193 -10.52 -1.59 -31.54
C PRO A 193 -10.54 -1.83 -33.07
N TYR A 194 -9.97 -2.93 -33.55
CA TYR A 194 -9.97 -3.31 -34.97
C TYR A 194 -10.51 -4.72 -35.19
N CYS A 195 -11.25 -5.24 -34.21
CA CYS A 195 -11.89 -6.56 -34.29
C CYS A 195 -13.30 -6.43 -34.86
N GLN A 196 -13.65 -7.27 -35.84
CA GLN A 196 -15.00 -7.33 -36.45
C GLN A 196 -16.14 -7.64 -35.44
N PHE A 197 -15.82 -8.16 -34.26
CA PHE A 197 -16.78 -8.49 -33.20
C PHE A 197 -16.80 -7.47 -32.04
N GLN A 198 -16.15 -6.30 -32.21
CA GLN A 198 -16.01 -5.30 -31.13
C GLN A 198 -17.36 -4.85 -30.57
N LYS A 199 -18.31 -4.50 -31.45
CA LYS A 199 -19.60 -3.93 -31.05
C LYS A 199 -20.36 -4.87 -30.12
N GLU A 200 -20.57 -6.11 -30.55
CA GLU A 200 -21.26 -7.13 -29.76
C GLU A 200 -20.54 -7.51 -28.48
N CYS A 201 -19.21 -7.59 -28.52
CA CYS A 201 -18.43 -7.85 -27.32
C CYS A 201 -18.56 -6.69 -26.32
N THR A 202 -18.55 -5.44 -26.81
CA THR A 202 -18.74 -4.26 -25.96
C THR A 202 -20.14 -4.27 -25.34
N GLU A 203 -21.19 -4.42 -26.15
CA GLU A 203 -22.58 -4.47 -25.68
C GLU A 203 -22.80 -5.60 -24.66
N LYS A 204 -22.25 -6.79 -24.91
CA LYS A 204 -22.35 -7.92 -23.97
C LYS A 204 -21.54 -7.69 -22.69
N ALA A 205 -20.37 -7.06 -22.78
CA ALA A 205 -19.58 -6.69 -21.61
C ALA A 205 -20.30 -5.63 -20.77
N GLU A 206 -20.92 -4.63 -21.40
CA GLU A 206 -21.72 -3.59 -20.74
C GLU A 206 -22.96 -4.16 -20.07
N LYS A 207 -23.71 -5.03 -20.76
CA LYS A 207 -24.87 -5.73 -20.20
C LYS A 207 -24.53 -6.55 -18.96
N ASN A 208 -23.36 -7.19 -18.97
CA ASN A 208 -22.88 -8.01 -17.86
C ASN A 208 -22.11 -7.21 -16.80
N ASP A 209 -21.93 -5.89 -16.99
CA ASP A 209 -21.08 -5.04 -16.16
C ASP A 209 -19.67 -5.62 -15.93
N ASP A 210 -19.08 -6.23 -16.98
CA ASP A 210 -17.87 -7.03 -16.88
C ASP A 210 -16.62 -6.21 -16.51
N LEU A 211 -15.73 -6.80 -15.70
CA LEU A 211 -14.50 -6.14 -15.26
C LEU A 211 -13.58 -5.67 -16.41
N SER A 212 -13.65 -6.30 -17.58
CA SER A 212 -12.86 -5.92 -18.77
C SER A 212 -13.25 -4.58 -19.37
N LEU A 213 -14.39 -4.00 -18.99
CA LEU A 213 -14.76 -2.63 -19.34
C LEU A 213 -13.74 -1.60 -18.83
N LEU A 214 -13.03 -1.89 -17.74
CA LEU A 214 -11.98 -1.01 -17.23
C LEU A 214 -10.68 -1.22 -18.00
N SER A 215 -10.17 -0.19 -18.68
CA SER A 215 -9.02 -0.27 -19.60
C SER A 215 -7.72 -0.85 -19.02
N LYS A 216 -7.53 -0.80 -17.69
CA LYS A 216 -6.35 -1.34 -16.99
C LYS A 216 -6.56 -2.75 -16.45
N MET A 217 -7.70 -3.37 -16.73
CA MET A 217 -8.03 -4.71 -16.28
C MET A 217 -7.39 -5.77 -17.17
N THR A 218 -6.21 -6.24 -16.78
CA THR A 218 -5.56 -7.36 -17.50
C THR A 218 -6.25 -8.70 -17.17
N PRO A 219 -6.17 -9.73 -18.04
CA PRO A 219 -6.73 -11.05 -17.75
C PRO A 219 -6.24 -11.65 -16.42
N LYS A 220 -5.00 -11.34 -16.03
CA LYS A 220 -4.43 -11.76 -14.74
C LYS A 220 -5.10 -11.08 -13.54
N ILE A 221 -5.49 -9.81 -13.68
CA ILE A 221 -6.20 -9.04 -12.65
C ILE A 221 -7.66 -9.50 -12.57
N ILE A 222 -8.33 -9.70 -13.71
CA ILE A 222 -9.70 -10.25 -13.78
C ILE A 222 -9.77 -11.57 -13.00
N ARG A 223 -8.90 -12.53 -13.33
CA ARG A 223 -8.82 -13.83 -12.63
C ARG A 223 -8.58 -13.68 -11.12
N ARG A 224 -7.87 -12.63 -10.67
CA ARG A 224 -7.64 -12.37 -9.25
C ARG A 224 -8.91 -11.92 -8.54
N TYR A 225 -9.74 -11.09 -9.18
CA TYR A 225 -11.02 -10.65 -8.61
C TYR A 225 -12.08 -11.74 -8.70
N HIS A 226 -12.12 -12.52 -9.79
CA HIS A 226 -13.00 -13.69 -9.91
C HIS A 226 -12.76 -14.70 -8.77
N LYS A 227 -11.48 -14.95 -8.41
CA LYS A 227 -11.12 -15.79 -7.24
C LYS A 227 -11.62 -15.25 -5.89
N LYS A 228 -12.02 -13.98 -5.82
CA LYS A 228 -12.61 -13.33 -4.63
C LYS A 228 -14.13 -13.20 -4.74
N GLY A 229 -14.76 -13.77 -5.78
CA GLY A 229 -16.19 -13.64 -6.03
C GLY A 229 -16.63 -12.27 -6.58
N ILE A 230 -15.69 -11.47 -7.11
CA ILE A 230 -15.99 -10.18 -7.73
C ILE A 230 -15.92 -10.36 -9.24
N PHE A 231 -17.06 -10.19 -9.92
CA PHE A 231 -17.23 -10.41 -11.36
C PHE A 231 -17.66 -9.15 -12.12
N THR A 232 -18.21 -8.15 -11.42
CA THR A 232 -18.71 -6.93 -12.07
C THR A 232 -18.03 -5.65 -11.56
N VAL A 233 -18.05 -4.58 -12.36
CA VAL A 233 -17.51 -3.26 -11.96
C VAL A 233 -18.27 -2.72 -10.75
N ASN A 234 -19.58 -2.89 -10.70
CA ASN A 234 -20.39 -2.52 -9.54
C ASN A 234 -19.95 -3.28 -8.28
N GLN A 235 -19.76 -4.59 -8.34
CA GLN A 235 -19.23 -5.36 -7.20
C GLN A 235 -17.82 -4.89 -6.78
N LEU A 236 -16.98 -4.54 -7.75
CA LEU A 236 -15.64 -4.02 -7.50
C LEU A 236 -15.68 -2.68 -6.74
N SER A 237 -16.67 -1.82 -7.02
CA SER A 237 -16.83 -0.53 -6.32
C SER A 237 -16.99 -0.68 -4.79
N TYR A 238 -17.74 -1.70 -4.34
CA TYR A 238 -17.97 -1.97 -2.91
C TYR A 238 -16.72 -2.50 -2.20
N SER A 239 -15.71 -2.96 -2.94
CA SER A 239 -14.48 -3.47 -2.37
C SER A 239 -13.50 -2.36 -1.97
N PHE A 240 -13.73 -1.12 -2.44
CA PHE A 240 -12.97 0.03 -2.00
C PHE A 240 -13.28 0.34 -0.53
N LYS A 241 -12.24 0.37 0.31
CA LYS A 241 -12.36 0.76 1.72
C LYS A 241 -11.59 2.05 1.96
N LEU A 242 -12.29 3.07 2.45
CA LEU A 242 -11.70 4.33 2.91
C LEU A 242 -10.67 4.03 4.01
N ARG A 243 -9.38 4.12 3.67
CA ARG A 243 -8.30 3.88 4.63
C ARG A 243 -7.79 5.23 5.11
N ARG A 244 -8.01 5.57 6.38
CA ARG A 244 -7.37 6.73 7.03
C ARG A 244 -5.87 6.72 6.74
N LYS A 245 -5.36 7.80 6.13
CA LYS A 245 -3.94 8.01 5.85
C LYS A 245 -3.14 7.79 7.15
N ARG A 246 -2.32 6.73 7.21
CA ARG A 246 -1.34 6.58 8.29
C ARG A 246 -0.39 7.77 8.16
N LYS A 247 -0.27 8.61 9.19
CA LYS A 247 0.59 9.82 9.29
C LYS A 247 2.07 9.66 8.88
N ARG A 248 2.51 8.45 8.51
CA ARG A 248 3.84 8.16 7.98
C ARG A 248 3.73 7.05 6.93
N LYS A 249 3.62 7.41 5.66
CA LYS A 249 4.11 6.58 4.56
C LYS A 249 5.25 7.36 3.90
N LYS A 250 6.36 6.66 3.61
CA LYS A 250 7.34 7.07 2.60
C LYS A 250 6.56 7.40 1.32
N GLU A 251 6.97 8.42 0.58
CA GLU A 251 6.57 8.65 -0.82
C GLU A 251 6.77 7.33 -1.58
N MET A 252 5.69 6.57 -1.70
CA MET A 252 5.62 5.44 -2.61
C MET A 252 4.91 5.98 -3.84
N PRO A 253 5.33 5.62 -5.06
CA PRO A 253 4.65 6.06 -6.27
C PRO A 253 3.16 5.72 -6.18
N VAL A 254 2.32 6.70 -6.49
CA VAL A 254 0.87 6.57 -6.43
C VAL A 254 0.46 5.46 -7.39
N ARG A 255 -0.15 4.41 -6.85
CA ARG A 255 -0.55 3.24 -7.62
C ARG A 255 -2.02 3.39 -7.99
N PHE A 256 -2.33 3.31 -9.29
CA PHE A 256 -3.70 3.30 -9.79
C PHE A 256 -4.56 2.25 -9.08
N ASN A 257 -5.72 2.68 -8.60
CA ASN A 257 -6.65 1.91 -7.79
C ASN A 257 -7.92 1.59 -8.60
N LEU A 258 -8.07 0.33 -8.99
CA LEU A 258 -9.20 -0.11 -9.81
C LEU A 258 -10.52 -0.09 -9.03
N GLU A 259 -10.46 -0.36 -7.73
CA GLU A 259 -11.61 -0.28 -6.85
C GLU A 259 -12.15 1.16 -6.75
N LEU A 260 -11.25 2.16 -6.69
CA LEU A 260 -11.62 3.57 -6.68
C LEU A 260 -12.17 4.05 -8.04
N GLN A 261 -11.60 3.56 -9.14
CA GLN A 261 -12.13 3.82 -10.49
C GLN A 261 -13.55 3.29 -10.64
N ALA A 262 -13.81 2.07 -10.15
CA ALA A 262 -15.14 1.48 -10.15
C ALA A 262 -16.13 2.29 -9.27
N LEU A 263 -15.66 2.83 -8.14
CA LEU A 263 -16.45 3.72 -7.30
C LEU A 263 -16.77 5.04 -8.01
N ALA A 264 -15.81 5.66 -8.70
CA ALA A 264 -16.01 6.88 -9.50
C ALA A 264 -17.14 6.69 -10.51
N ILE A 265 -17.08 5.62 -11.31
CA ILE A 265 -18.09 5.29 -12.31
C ILE A 265 -19.47 5.10 -11.66
N LYS A 266 -19.54 4.32 -10.57
CA LYS A 266 -20.81 4.04 -9.90
C LYS A 266 -21.47 5.31 -9.34
N THR A 267 -20.69 6.20 -8.72
CA THR A 267 -21.25 7.40 -8.08
C THR A 267 -21.38 8.58 -9.05
N GLY A 268 -20.83 8.48 -10.27
CA GLY A 268 -20.79 9.59 -11.22
C GLY A 268 -19.94 10.78 -10.74
N LYS A 269 -18.99 10.54 -9.82
CA LYS A 269 -18.18 11.59 -9.18
C LYS A 269 -16.71 11.48 -9.54
N ILE A 270 -15.99 12.60 -9.44
CA ILE A 270 -14.53 12.63 -9.54
C ILE A 270 -13.95 12.36 -8.16
N TYR A 271 -13.06 11.37 -8.04
CA TYR A 271 -12.34 11.12 -6.79
C TYR A 271 -10.88 11.58 -6.87
N ILE A 272 -10.43 12.32 -5.86
CA ILE A 272 -9.06 12.84 -5.75
C ILE A 272 -8.31 12.05 -4.68
N GLN A 273 -7.27 11.33 -5.09
CA GLN A 273 -6.32 10.67 -4.20
C GLN A 273 -5.13 11.58 -3.86
N GLU A 274 -4.72 12.42 -4.80
CA GLU A 274 -3.70 13.44 -4.65
C GLU A 274 -4.10 14.64 -5.54
N LEU A 275 -4.01 15.86 -5.00
CA LEU A 275 -4.34 17.05 -5.78
C LEU A 275 -3.35 17.21 -6.94
N PRO A 276 -3.83 17.45 -8.17
CA PRO A 276 -2.96 17.76 -9.29
C PRO A 276 -2.37 19.17 -9.10
N GLU A 277 -1.05 19.27 -8.94
CA GLU A 277 -0.34 20.56 -8.86
C GLU A 277 0.13 20.97 -10.25
N LEU A 278 -0.75 21.62 -11.02
CA LEU A 278 -0.45 22.12 -12.36
C LEU A 278 -0.43 23.64 -12.35
N HIS A 279 0.72 24.24 -12.63
CA HIS A 279 0.91 25.69 -12.60
C HIS A 279 0.60 26.26 -13.98
N ARG A 280 -0.30 27.24 -14.05
CA ARG A 280 -0.67 27.89 -15.32
C ARG A 280 0.26 29.04 -15.65
N HIS A 281 0.58 29.16 -16.94
CA HIS A 281 1.46 30.20 -17.47
C HIS A 281 0.68 31.15 -18.38
N LYS A 282 1.19 32.37 -18.57
CA LYS A 282 0.56 33.38 -19.45
C LYS A 282 0.47 32.91 -20.91
N VAL A 283 1.47 32.15 -21.34
CA VAL A 283 1.51 31.52 -22.65
C VAL A 283 1.74 30.04 -22.46
N GLU A 284 0.93 29.22 -23.11
CA GLU A 284 0.95 27.77 -23.01
C GLU A 284 0.79 27.14 -24.39
N LEU A 285 1.49 26.02 -24.59
CA LEU A 285 1.55 25.32 -25.86
C LEU A 285 0.97 23.92 -25.69
N PHE A 286 0.07 23.50 -26.57
CA PHE A 286 -0.52 22.16 -26.58
C PHE A 286 -0.15 21.47 -27.89
N LEU A 287 0.50 20.32 -27.76
CA LEU A 287 1.13 19.61 -28.88
C LEU A 287 0.47 18.24 -29.07
N ASP A 288 0.10 17.95 -30.30
CA ASP A 288 -0.31 16.63 -30.74
C ASP A 288 0.37 16.27 -32.07
N ILE A 289 0.73 14.99 -32.24
CA ILE A 289 1.51 14.52 -33.40
C ILE A 289 0.82 13.31 -34.00
N GLU A 290 0.55 13.37 -35.29
CA GLU A 290 0.03 12.27 -36.09
C GLU A 290 1.14 11.67 -36.96
N GLY A 291 1.12 10.35 -37.12
CA GLY A 291 2.12 9.65 -37.90
C GLY A 291 1.70 8.25 -38.28
N ILE A 292 2.49 7.63 -39.16
CA ILE A 292 2.36 6.25 -39.61
C ILE A 292 3.43 5.43 -38.87
N PRO A 293 3.08 4.72 -37.78
CA PRO A 293 4.07 4.05 -36.94
C PRO A 293 4.88 2.99 -37.70
N ASP A 294 4.26 2.34 -38.68
CA ASP A 294 4.86 1.32 -39.51
C ASP A 294 6.02 1.86 -40.36
N GLN A 295 5.89 3.11 -40.84
CA GLN A 295 6.87 3.79 -41.67
C GLN A 295 7.81 4.70 -40.86
N ASN A 296 7.56 4.87 -39.56
CA ASN A 296 8.17 5.90 -38.72
C ASN A 296 8.13 7.29 -39.37
N PHE A 297 7.03 7.64 -40.02
CA PHE A 297 6.82 8.92 -40.69
C PHE A 297 5.76 9.72 -39.93
N TYR A 298 6.02 11.01 -39.69
CA TYR A 298 5.15 11.93 -38.97
C TYR A 298 4.63 12.98 -39.95
N TYR A 299 3.37 12.85 -40.35
CA TYR A 299 2.81 13.64 -41.45
C TYR A 299 2.10 14.92 -40.99
N LEU A 300 1.75 15.03 -39.71
CA LEU A 300 1.06 16.21 -39.18
C LEU A 300 1.49 16.46 -37.74
N ILE A 301 1.90 17.69 -37.46
CA ILE A 301 2.16 18.19 -36.11
C ILE A 301 1.21 19.37 -35.85
N GLY A 302 0.42 19.27 -34.79
CA GLY A 302 -0.49 20.31 -34.34
C GLY A 302 0.07 21.04 -33.14
N LEU A 303 0.04 22.36 -33.18
CA LEU A 303 0.44 23.22 -32.07
C LEU A 303 -0.64 24.26 -31.81
N LEU A 304 -1.36 24.12 -30.71
CA LEU A 304 -2.26 25.15 -30.21
C LEU A 304 -1.49 26.08 -29.26
N VAL A 305 -1.37 27.35 -29.65
CA VAL A 305 -0.76 28.41 -28.86
C VAL A 305 -1.88 29.16 -28.14
N CYS A 306 -1.83 29.18 -26.81
CA CYS A 306 -2.78 29.90 -25.98
C CYS A 306 -2.08 31.08 -25.29
N GLU A 307 -2.52 32.30 -25.61
CA GLU A 307 -2.04 33.56 -25.03
C GLU A 307 -3.22 34.30 -24.40
N SER A 308 -3.39 34.19 -23.09
CA SER A 308 -4.56 34.73 -22.37
C SER A 308 -5.90 34.32 -23.03
N ASP A 309 -6.56 35.22 -23.76
CA ASP A 309 -7.85 34.98 -24.44
C ASP A 309 -7.70 34.51 -25.90
N ASN A 310 -6.53 34.70 -26.51
CA ASN A 310 -6.27 34.33 -27.89
C ASN A 310 -5.75 32.91 -28.00
N ARG A 311 -6.36 32.14 -28.90
CA ARG A 311 -6.00 30.74 -29.16
C ARG A 311 -5.81 30.56 -30.64
N VAL A 312 -4.59 30.26 -31.05
CA VAL A 312 -4.23 30.10 -32.46
C VAL A 312 -3.68 28.69 -32.65
N TYR A 313 -4.36 27.94 -33.50
CA TYR A 313 -3.90 26.62 -33.91
C TYR A 313 -2.98 26.73 -35.13
N HIS A 314 -1.84 26.04 -35.06
CA HIS A 314 -0.91 25.89 -36.16
C HIS A 314 -0.84 24.42 -36.54
N SER A 315 -1.06 24.13 -37.82
CA SER A 315 -0.83 22.80 -38.39
C SER A 315 0.41 22.83 -39.25
N PHE A 316 1.28 21.84 -39.07
CA PHE A 316 2.45 21.64 -39.91
C PHE A 316 2.32 20.30 -40.62
N TRP A 317 2.18 20.34 -41.95
CA TRP A 317 1.82 19.19 -42.77
C TRP A 317 2.98 18.73 -43.66
N ALA A 318 3.21 17.41 -43.69
CA ALA A 318 4.21 16.76 -44.53
C ALA A 318 3.57 15.69 -45.43
N ASP A 319 3.81 15.80 -46.73
CA ASP A 319 3.45 14.77 -47.71
C ASP A 319 4.62 13.81 -47.97
N THR A 320 5.85 14.27 -47.76
CA THR A 320 7.09 13.51 -47.98
C THR A 320 8.02 13.56 -46.77
N ILE A 321 9.07 12.73 -46.77
CA ILE A 321 10.11 12.76 -45.73
C ILE A 321 10.87 14.10 -45.74
N GLN A 322 11.06 14.70 -46.92
CA GLN A 322 11.67 16.03 -47.04
C GLN A 322 10.80 17.11 -46.40
N ASP A 323 9.47 16.99 -46.55
CA ASP A 323 8.55 17.87 -45.83
C ASP A 323 8.61 17.66 -44.32
N GLU A 324 8.82 16.43 -43.83
CA GLU A 324 8.94 16.13 -42.40
C GLU A 324 10.07 16.96 -41.74
N GLU A 325 11.22 17.08 -42.40
CA GLU A 325 12.33 17.92 -41.94
C GLU A 325 11.97 19.41 -41.90
N ARG A 326 11.26 19.87 -42.94
CA ARG A 326 10.79 21.26 -43.04
C ARG A 326 9.80 21.58 -41.91
N ILE A 327 8.75 20.76 -41.73
CA ILE A 327 7.76 20.98 -40.67
C ILE A 327 8.35 20.86 -39.28
N TRP A 328 9.35 19.99 -39.09
CA TRP A 328 10.08 19.89 -37.83
C TRP A 328 10.84 21.18 -37.51
N SER A 329 11.49 21.76 -38.52
CA SER A 329 12.21 23.03 -38.39
C SER A 329 11.26 24.20 -38.12
N GLU A 330 10.14 24.28 -38.85
CA GLU A 330 9.08 25.29 -38.66
C GLU A 330 8.46 25.22 -37.25
N LEU A 331 8.22 24.00 -36.74
CA LEU A 331 7.74 23.78 -35.38
C LEU A 331 8.74 24.32 -34.34
N ILE A 332 10.02 23.98 -34.48
CA ILE A 332 11.07 24.45 -33.58
C ILE A 332 11.13 25.98 -33.59
N GLU A 333 11.11 26.61 -34.77
CA GLU A 333 11.10 28.06 -34.89
C GLU A 333 9.89 28.67 -34.17
N ARG A 334 8.69 28.11 -34.38
CA ARG A 334 7.45 28.59 -33.75
C ARG A 334 7.52 28.48 -32.23
N ILE A 335 8.01 27.36 -31.71
CA ILE A 335 8.09 27.10 -30.27
C ILE A 335 9.20 27.94 -29.61
N ASN A 336 10.27 28.26 -30.34
CA ASN A 336 11.33 29.14 -29.86
C ASN A 336 10.90 30.60 -29.73
N LYS A 337 9.79 31.03 -30.37
CA LYS A 337 9.17 32.34 -30.10
C LYS A 337 8.65 32.45 -28.66
N TYR A 338 8.44 31.32 -27.98
CA TYR A 338 7.95 31.24 -26.61
C TYR A 338 8.91 30.37 -25.76
N PRO A 339 10.12 30.87 -25.44
CA PRO A 339 11.19 30.04 -24.85
C PRO A 339 10.85 29.49 -23.45
N GLU A 340 10.01 30.19 -22.68
CA GLU A 340 9.64 29.82 -21.32
C GLU A 340 8.27 29.12 -21.21
N ALA A 341 7.52 29.01 -22.32
CA ALA A 341 6.18 28.44 -22.28
C ALA A 341 6.21 26.91 -22.10
N PRO A 342 5.39 26.33 -21.20
CA PRO A 342 5.25 24.89 -21.07
C PRO A 342 4.59 24.27 -22.30
N ILE A 343 4.96 23.04 -22.61
CA ILE A 343 4.46 22.29 -23.78
C ILE A 343 3.74 21.05 -23.28
N TYR A 344 2.42 21.13 -23.24
CA TYR A 344 1.55 20.05 -22.80
C TYR A 344 1.36 19.03 -23.92
N HIS A 345 1.41 17.75 -23.55
CA HIS A 345 1.13 16.63 -24.45
C HIS A 345 0.44 15.50 -23.67
N TYR A 346 -0.14 14.52 -24.38
CA TYR A 346 -0.92 13.43 -23.76
C TYR A 346 -0.27 12.05 -23.92
N GLY A 347 0.38 11.57 -22.86
CA GLY A 347 0.87 10.21 -22.80
C GLY A 347 2.35 10.10 -23.14
N SER A 348 2.75 9.10 -23.93
CA SER A 348 4.17 8.81 -24.19
C SER A 348 4.52 8.74 -25.66
N TYR A 349 3.59 9.07 -26.55
CA TYR A 349 3.79 8.97 -27.99
C TYR A 349 4.57 10.19 -28.50
N GLU A 350 4.12 11.39 -28.18
CA GLU A 350 4.75 12.66 -28.62
C GLU A 350 6.22 12.77 -28.19
N PRO A 351 6.61 12.49 -26.92
CA PRO A 351 8.02 12.52 -26.53
C PRO A 351 8.89 11.52 -27.31
N ARG A 352 8.34 10.35 -27.67
CA ARG A 352 9.05 9.37 -28.50
C ARG A 352 9.18 9.82 -29.95
N ALA A 353 8.14 10.46 -30.48
CA ALA A 353 8.17 11.05 -31.82
C ALA A 353 9.22 12.16 -31.87
N ILE A 354 9.21 13.07 -30.91
CA ILE A 354 10.21 14.13 -30.71
C ILE A 354 11.62 13.55 -30.61
N ASP A 355 11.85 12.53 -29.77
CA ASP A 355 13.16 11.89 -29.64
C ASP A 355 13.67 11.31 -30.96
N ARG A 356 12.76 10.76 -31.78
CA ARG A 356 13.09 10.22 -33.10
C ARG A 356 13.41 11.33 -34.09
N LEU A 357 12.58 12.36 -34.18
CA LEU A 357 12.78 13.52 -35.05
C LEU A 357 14.10 14.25 -34.69
N THR A 358 14.35 14.47 -33.40
CA THR A 358 15.60 15.06 -32.88
C THR A 358 16.83 14.27 -33.36
N LYS A 359 16.78 12.92 -33.28
CA LYS A 359 17.89 12.05 -33.69
C LYS A 359 18.03 11.99 -35.22
N ARG A 360 16.91 11.94 -35.94
CA ARG A 360 16.86 11.84 -37.41
C ARG A 360 17.45 13.09 -38.06
N TYR A 361 17.07 14.27 -37.58
CA TYR A 361 17.46 15.56 -38.15
C TYR A 361 18.58 16.27 -37.36
N GLN A 362 19.18 15.59 -36.38
CA GLN A 362 20.33 16.08 -35.60
C GLN A 362 20.14 17.48 -34.98
N THR A 363 18.91 17.81 -34.56
CA THR A 363 18.57 19.11 -33.98
C THR A 363 18.87 19.15 -32.47
N ASN A 364 19.35 20.29 -31.95
CA ASN A 364 19.51 20.47 -30.49
C ASN A 364 18.17 20.87 -29.86
N CYS A 365 17.53 19.93 -29.14
CA CYS A 365 16.21 20.10 -28.56
C CYS A 365 16.20 19.94 -27.02
N ASP A 366 17.32 20.10 -26.34
CA ASP A 366 17.39 19.91 -24.88
C ASP A 366 16.49 20.89 -24.11
N GLY A 367 16.42 22.15 -24.56
CA GLY A 367 15.50 23.15 -24.01
C GLY A 367 14.03 22.85 -24.32
N PHE A 368 13.74 22.30 -25.50
CA PHE A 368 12.39 21.87 -25.89
C PHE A 368 11.90 20.70 -25.03
N LYS A 369 12.72 19.66 -24.83
CA LYS A 369 12.37 18.47 -24.04
C LYS A 369 12.16 18.77 -22.56
N LYS A 370 12.89 19.72 -21.98
CA LYS A 370 12.73 20.14 -20.58
C LYS A 370 11.37 20.79 -20.29
N ARG A 371 10.69 21.31 -21.32
CA ARG A 371 9.40 21.98 -21.21
C ARG A 371 8.20 21.07 -21.46
N LEU A 372 8.42 19.79 -21.84
CA LEU A 372 7.35 18.83 -22.08
C LEU A 372 6.68 18.42 -20.76
N ILE A 373 5.38 18.66 -20.68
CA ILE A 373 4.54 18.31 -19.53
C ILE A 373 3.50 17.27 -19.95
N ASN A 374 3.60 16.08 -19.38
CA ASN A 374 2.65 14.99 -19.64
C ASN A 374 1.41 15.11 -18.75
N VAL A 375 0.30 15.58 -19.30
CA VAL A 375 -0.96 15.81 -18.56
C VAL A 375 -1.48 14.52 -17.92
N ASN A 376 -1.35 13.37 -18.60
CA ASN A 376 -1.80 12.07 -18.06
C ASN A 376 -1.07 11.69 -16.75
N SER A 377 0.13 12.21 -16.49
CA SER A 377 0.86 11.95 -15.24
C SER A 377 0.24 12.61 -14.00
N TYR A 378 -0.53 13.68 -14.20
CA TYR A 378 -1.29 14.37 -13.15
C TYR A 378 -2.64 13.70 -12.87
N ILE A 379 -3.13 12.90 -13.82
CA ILE A 379 -4.40 12.17 -13.69
C ILE A 379 -4.14 10.77 -13.14
N HIS A 380 -3.24 10.02 -13.77
CA HIS A 380 -3.09 8.59 -13.55
C HIS A 380 -2.74 8.26 -12.09
N GLY A 381 -3.72 7.68 -11.38
CA GLY A 381 -3.60 7.27 -9.99
C GLY A 381 -3.83 8.38 -8.98
N LYS A 382 -3.90 9.64 -9.43
CA LYS A 382 -4.13 10.82 -8.59
C LYS A 382 -5.58 11.30 -8.66
N VAL A 383 -6.15 11.37 -9.86
CA VAL A 383 -7.53 11.82 -10.11
C VAL A 383 -8.29 10.72 -10.88
N TYR A 384 -9.46 10.36 -10.38
CA TYR A 384 -10.31 9.29 -10.91
C TYR A 384 -11.61 9.90 -11.40
N PHE A 385 -11.68 10.14 -12.71
CA PHE A 385 -12.90 10.57 -13.39
C PHE A 385 -13.88 9.40 -13.52
N PRO A 386 -15.21 9.62 -13.58
CA PRO A 386 -16.21 8.55 -13.69
C PRO A 386 -16.32 7.96 -15.11
N VAL A 387 -15.17 7.59 -15.70
CA VAL A 387 -15.05 7.03 -17.05
C VAL A 387 -14.34 5.67 -17.01
N ARG A 388 -14.47 4.86 -18.07
CA ARG A 388 -13.90 3.51 -18.14
C ARG A 388 -12.42 3.48 -18.51
N SER A 389 -11.91 4.56 -19.09
CA SER A 389 -10.50 4.70 -19.45
C SER A 389 -9.98 6.11 -19.25
N ASN A 390 -8.66 6.22 -19.07
CA ASN A 390 -7.95 7.49 -19.02
C ASN A 390 -7.31 7.80 -20.39
N ASN A 391 -7.96 7.46 -21.50
CA ASN A 391 -7.55 7.99 -22.80
C ASN A 391 -8.07 9.44 -22.93
N LEU A 392 -7.46 10.24 -23.82
CA LEU A 392 -7.84 11.64 -23.99
C LEU A 392 -9.31 11.80 -24.41
N LYS A 393 -9.83 10.86 -25.21
CA LYS A 393 -11.18 10.94 -25.77
C LYS A 393 -12.28 10.67 -24.75
N ASP A 394 -12.13 9.66 -23.90
CA ASP A 394 -13.09 9.32 -22.86
C ASP A 394 -13.13 10.42 -21.79
N LEU A 395 -11.96 10.95 -21.41
CA LEU A 395 -11.86 12.09 -20.50
C LEU A 395 -12.39 13.37 -21.13
N GLY A 396 -12.01 13.65 -22.38
CA GLY A 396 -12.44 14.81 -23.15
C GLY A 396 -13.95 14.84 -23.30
N LYS A 397 -14.58 13.74 -23.73
CA LYS A 397 -16.05 13.63 -23.82
C LYS A 397 -16.73 13.90 -22.48
N PHE A 398 -16.16 13.41 -21.38
CA PHE A 398 -16.70 13.64 -20.03
C PHE A 398 -16.64 15.12 -19.61
N ILE A 399 -15.59 15.85 -20.01
CA ILE A 399 -15.42 17.28 -19.67
C ILE A 399 -16.03 18.23 -20.71
N GLY A 400 -16.68 17.70 -21.75
CA GLY A 400 -17.39 18.50 -22.77
C GLY A 400 -16.65 18.72 -24.09
N ALA A 401 -15.50 18.07 -24.33
CA ALA A 401 -14.87 18.06 -25.66
C ALA A 401 -15.66 17.16 -26.62
N SER A 402 -15.76 17.59 -27.87
CA SER A 402 -16.41 16.87 -28.96
C SER A 402 -15.45 16.73 -30.14
N TRP A 403 -15.58 15.62 -30.86
CA TRP A 403 -14.89 15.39 -32.13
C TRP A 403 -15.93 15.38 -33.25
N THR A 404 -15.59 15.97 -34.39
CA THR A 404 -16.52 16.11 -35.53
C THR A 404 -16.88 14.74 -36.13
N SER A 405 -15.92 13.81 -36.18
CA SER A 405 -16.17 12.43 -36.64
C SER A 405 -16.57 11.51 -35.47
N LEU A 406 -17.64 10.75 -35.67
CA LEU A 406 -18.17 9.80 -34.67
C LEU A 406 -17.23 8.61 -34.43
N ASP A 407 -16.46 8.22 -35.44
CA ASP A 407 -15.50 7.12 -35.48
C ASP A 407 -14.04 7.57 -35.24
N ALA A 408 -13.83 8.83 -34.86
CA ALA A 408 -12.51 9.42 -34.69
C ALA A 408 -11.64 8.59 -33.73
N SER A 409 -10.58 7.98 -34.26
CA SER A 409 -9.60 7.16 -33.54
C SER A 409 -8.23 7.27 -34.22
N GLY A 410 -7.14 6.99 -33.49
CA GLY A 410 -5.81 6.96 -34.11
C GLY A 410 -5.64 5.84 -35.15
N LEU A 411 -6.54 4.84 -35.18
CA LEU A 411 -6.60 3.87 -36.28
C LEU A 411 -7.31 4.44 -37.50
N GLN A 412 -8.36 5.23 -37.27
CA GLN A 412 -9.12 5.86 -38.32
C GLN A 412 -8.35 7.02 -38.98
N SER A 413 -7.48 7.72 -38.24
CA SER A 413 -6.57 8.70 -38.84
C SER A 413 -5.63 8.06 -39.88
N LEU A 414 -5.16 6.83 -39.64
CA LEU A 414 -4.38 6.07 -40.63
C LEU A 414 -5.20 5.72 -41.87
N VAL A 415 -6.48 5.40 -41.71
CA VAL A 415 -7.40 5.13 -42.84
C VAL A 415 -7.56 6.38 -43.69
N TRP A 416 -7.82 7.54 -43.06
CA TRP A 416 -7.94 8.82 -43.76
C TRP A 416 -6.65 9.19 -44.48
N ARG A 417 -5.48 8.99 -43.84
CA ARG A 417 -4.18 9.26 -44.48
C ARG A 417 -3.95 8.39 -45.70
N HIS A 418 -4.28 7.10 -45.62
CA HIS A 418 -4.15 6.21 -46.77
C HIS A 418 -5.10 6.58 -47.92
N ARG A 419 -6.37 6.91 -47.61
CA ARG A 419 -7.34 7.34 -48.64
C ARG A 419 -6.94 8.65 -49.31
N LEU A 420 -6.29 9.54 -48.56
CA LEU A 420 -5.70 10.76 -49.10
C LEU A 420 -4.57 10.44 -50.10
N GLU A 421 -3.68 9.50 -49.78
CA GLU A 421 -2.60 9.07 -50.69
C GLU A 421 -3.12 8.40 -51.96
N GLU A 422 -4.19 7.60 -51.88
CA GLU A 422 -4.78 6.94 -53.06
C GLU A 422 -5.54 7.90 -53.98
N ASN A 423 -6.34 8.82 -53.43
CA ASN A 423 -7.31 9.60 -54.21
C ASN A 423 -6.99 11.09 -54.31
N GLN A 424 -5.94 11.58 -53.64
CA GLN A 424 -5.59 13.01 -53.51
C GLN A 424 -6.78 13.91 -53.09
N ASN A 425 -7.78 13.36 -52.40
CA ASN A 425 -8.96 14.11 -52.00
C ASN A 425 -8.63 15.05 -50.82
N SER A 426 -8.77 16.36 -51.06
CA SER A 426 -8.55 17.42 -50.06
C SER A 426 -9.39 17.27 -48.78
N ASP A 427 -10.54 16.62 -48.86
CA ASP A 427 -11.45 16.44 -47.72
C ASP A 427 -10.79 15.65 -46.59
N TYR A 428 -10.04 14.58 -46.90
CA TYR A 428 -9.37 13.76 -45.88
C TYR A 428 -8.22 14.51 -45.21
N LYS A 429 -7.54 15.40 -45.94
CA LYS A 429 -6.51 16.28 -45.34
C LYS A 429 -7.15 17.23 -44.35
N GLN A 430 -8.27 17.85 -44.71
CA GLN A 430 -9.01 18.73 -43.81
C GLN A 430 -9.53 17.98 -42.58
N MET A 431 -10.08 16.76 -42.76
CA MET A 431 -10.51 15.91 -41.65
C MET A 431 -9.38 15.59 -40.67
N LEU A 432 -8.17 15.28 -41.17
CA LEU A 432 -7.00 15.01 -40.34
C LEU A 432 -6.53 16.25 -39.56
N VAL A 433 -6.50 17.40 -40.21
CA VAL A 433 -6.14 18.67 -39.57
C VAL A 433 -7.14 19.05 -38.48
N THR A 434 -8.44 18.91 -38.76
CA THR A 434 -9.51 19.14 -37.77
C THR A 434 -9.41 18.15 -36.61
N TYR A 435 -9.18 16.86 -36.89
CA TYR A 435 -9.03 15.83 -35.86
C TYR A 435 -7.88 16.13 -34.89
N ASN A 436 -6.71 16.52 -35.41
CA ASN A 436 -5.53 16.86 -34.62
C ASN A 436 -5.72 18.19 -33.85
N GLU A 437 -6.43 19.17 -34.43
CA GLU A 437 -6.83 20.39 -33.73
C GLU A 437 -7.76 20.09 -32.55
N GLU A 438 -8.75 19.22 -32.74
CA GLU A 438 -9.67 18.77 -31.70
C GLU A 438 -8.94 18.05 -30.56
N ASP A 439 -7.94 17.23 -30.86
CA ASP A 439 -7.09 16.59 -29.85
C ASP A 439 -6.26 17.63 -29.05
N CYS A 440 -5.70 18.64 -29.71
CA CYS A 440 -5.03 19.76 -29.02
C CYS A 440 -5.99 20.56 -28.12
N ARG A 441 -7.20 20.85 -28.61
CA ARG A 441 -8.24 21.57 -27.85
C ARG A 441 -8.75 20.74 -26.67
N ALA A 442 -8.95 19.44 -26.84
CA ALA A 442 -9.34 18.53 -25.77
C ALA A 442 -8.26 18.46 -24.68
N LEU A 443 -6.98 18.46 -25.07
CA LEU A 443 -5.86 18.50 -24.14
C LEU A 443 -5.83 19.82 -23.35
N TRP A 444 -6.05 20.95 -24.02
CA TRP A 444 -6.21 22.25 -23.36
C TRP A 444 -7.36 22.24 -22.35
N LEU A 445 -8.56 21.80 -22.76
CA LEU A 445 -9.74 21.75 -21.89
C LEU A 445 -9.53 20.83 -20.68
N LEU A 446 -8.82 19.71 -20.86
CA LEU A 446 -8.46 18.82 -19.76
C LEU A 446 -7.50 19.49 -18.77
N THR A 447 -6.57 20.30 -19.27
CA THR A 447 -5.62 21.05 -18.46
C THR A 447 -6.31 22.17 -17.67
N GLU A 448 -7.25 22.89 -18.29
CA GLU A 448 -8.18 23.81 -17.61
C GLU A 448 -8.91 23.12 -16.47
N ARG A 449 -9.56 21.98 -16.79
CA ARG A 449 -10.38 21.26 -15.82
C ARG A 449 -9.54 20.75 -14.64
N LEU A 450 -8.30 20.34 -14.85
CA LEU A 450 -7.41 19.93 -13.77
C LEU A 450 -7.00 21.10 -12.88
N SER A 451 -6.75 22.29 -13.44
CA SER A 451 -6.51 23.50 -12.65
C SER A 451 -7.75 23.89 -11.83
N GLU A 452 -8.94 23.91 -12.44
CA GLU A 452 -10.18 24.18 -11.72
C GLU A 452 -10.39 23.19 -10.57
N ILE A 453 -10.13 21.90 -10.80
CA ILE A 453 -10.19 20.88 -9.76
C ILE A 453 -9.20 21.22 -8.65
N SER A 454 -7.97 21.63 -8.96
CA SER A 454 -6.96 21.95 -7.94
C SER A 454 -7.38 23.12 -7.03
N GLU A 455 -8.14 24.08 -7.56
CA GLU A 455 -8.59 25.27 -6.83
C GLU A 455 -9.94 25.09 -6.10
N THR A 456 -10.86 24.34 -6.71
CA THR A 456 -12.26 24.22 -6.25
C THR A 456 -12.62 22.83 -5.71
N ALA A 457 -11.64 21.92 -5.61
CA ALA A 457 -11.86 20.56 -5.15
C ALA A 457 -12.57 20.48 -3.80
N ASP A 458 -12.40 21.45 -2.89
CA ASP A 458 -13.05 21.46 -1.57
C ASP A 458 -14.53 21.89 -1.64
N SER A 459 -14.94 22.71 -2.60
CA SER A 459 -16.29 23.28 -2.67
C SER A 459 -17.27 22.53 -3.60
N GLN A 460 -16.78 21.84 -4.65
CA GLN A 460 -17.66 21.18 -5.63
C GLN A 460 -18.26 19.83 -5.18
N ALA A 461 -19.59 19.69 -5.13
CA ALA A 461 -20.26 18.47 -4.64
C ALA A 461 -20.02 17.19 -5.47
N ASN A 462 -19.63 17.33 -6.74
CA ASN A 462 -19.28 16.23 -7.65
C ASN A 462 -17.82 15.76 -7.54
N ILE A 463 -17.04 16.35 -6.62
CA ILE A 463 -15.64 16.01 -6.33
C ILE A 463 -15.51 15.53 -4.87
N ASP A 464 -14.92 14.37 -4.66
CA ASP A 464 -14.64 13.80 -3.33
C ASP A 464 -13.16 13.41 -3.18
N PHE A 465 -12.58 13.50 -1.98
CA PHE A 465 -11.23 12.97 -1.76
C PHE A 465 -11.27 11.52 -1.29
N ALA A 466 -10.43 10.68 -1.89
CA ALA A 466 -10.35 9.24 -1.62
C ALA A 466 -9.92 8.91 -0.18
N ASP A 467 -9.20 9.82 0.50
CA ASP A 467 -8.69 9.64 1.86
C ASP A 467 -9.45 10.48 2.91
N GLN A 468 -10.21 11.48 2.47
CA GLN A 468 -10.93 12.47 3.28
C GLN A 468 -12.25 12.80 2.57
N PRO A 469 -13.29 11.94 2.68
CA PRO A 469 -14.57 12.29 2.08
C PRO A 469 -14.97 13.68 2.57
N LYS A 470 -15.51 14.51 1.67
CA LYS A 470 -15.98 15.82 2.08
C LYS A 470 -16.91 15.64 3.25
N GLN A 471 -16.60 16.38 4.30
CA GLN A 471 -17.39 16.48 5.51
C GLN A 471 -18.67 17.28 5.22
N ASN A 472 -19.41 16.88 4.19
CA ASN A 472 -20.71 17.41 3.85
C ASN A 472 -21.63 16.98 4.98
N THR A 473 -21.86 17.88 5.92
CA THR A 473 -22.81 17.70 7.00
C THR A 473 -23.85 18.80 6.87
N THR A 474 -25.07 18.52 7.30
CA THR A 474 -26.05 19.56 7.62
C THR A 474 -25.46 20.55 8.63
N GLU A 475 -26.01 21.77 8.71
CA GLU A 475 -25.59 22.78 9.70
C GLU A 475 -25.67 22.23 11.13
N ARG A 476 -26.76 21.50 11.44
CA ARG A 476 -26.99 20.83 12.72
C ARG A 476 -25.96 19.72 12.98
N GLY A 477 -25.63 18.88 12.01
CA GLY A 477 -24.56 17.88 12.14
C GLY A 477 -23.17 18.51 12.32
N GLY A 478 -22.89 19.65 11.68
CA GLY A 478 -21.66 20.41 11.88
C GLY A 478 -21.51 20.93 13.32
N GLU A 479 -22.61 21.39 13.91
CA GLU A 479 -22.66 21.81 15.31
C GLU A 479 -22.40 20.63 16.27
N ILE A 480 -23.03 19.48 16.01
CA ILE A 480 -22.83 18.22 16.77
C ILE A 480 -21.36 17.81 16.72
N HIS A 481 -20.77 17.74 15.53
CA HIS A 481 -19.37 17.36 15.34
C HIS A 481 -18.43 18.26 16.15
N ARG A 482 -18.64 19.58 16.10
CA ARG A 482 -17.83 20.56 16.86
C ARG A 482 -17.90 20.30 18.36
N LYS A 483 -19.11 20.08 18.89
CA LYS A 483 -19.33 19.81 20.32
C LYS A 483 -18.75 18.46 20.77
N PHE A 484 -18.90 17.42 19.97
CA PHE A 484 -18.28 16.12 20.28
C PHE A 484 -16.75 16.19 20.26
N GLU A 485 -16.15 16.90 19.31
CA GLU A 485 -14.70 17.13 19.28
C GLU A 485 -14.20 18.01 20.45
N GLU A 486 -15.03 18.92 20.97
CA GLU A 486 -14.75 19.69 22.18
C GLU A 486 -14.71 18.77 23.41
N ILE A 487 -15.74 17.93 23.61
CA ILE A 487 -15.78 16.95 24.71
C ILE A 487 -14.60 15.98 24.63
N LEU A 488 -14.30 15.45 23.44
CA LEU A 488 -13.16 14.56 23.24
C LEU A 488 -11.83 15.27 23.55
N ARG A 489 -11.68 16.54 23.16
CA ARG A 489 -10.49 17.34 23.49
C ARG A 489 -10.36 17.60 24.99
N ASN A 490 -11.44 17.94 25.69
CA ASN A 490 -11.44 18.19 27.13
C ASN A 490 -11.14 16.91 27.92
N ALA A 491 -11.72 15.78 27.53
CA ALA A 491 -11.37 14.47 28.08
C ALA A 491 -9.87 14.13 27.91
N HIS A 492 -9.24 14.68 26.87
CA HIS A 492 -7.81 14.58 26.60
C HIS A 492 -6.98 15.82 27.03
N ALA A 493 -7.53 16.87 27.64
CA ALA A 493 -6.79 18.12 27.89
C ALA A 493 -5.76 17.99 29.03
N ASP A 494 -6.04 17.16 30.04
CA ASP A 494 -5.08 16.78 31.10
C ASP A 494 -3.82 16.07 30.56
N TYR A 495 -3.84 15.65 29.30
CA TYR A 495 -2.72 14.98 28.61
C TYR A 495 -1.74 15.95 27.93
N ASN A 496 -2.14 17.18 27.57
CA ASN A 496 -1.30 18.09 26.79
C ASN A 496 -0.27 18.89 27.60
N ARG A 497 -0.39 18.97 28.93
CA ARG A 497 0.51 19.76 29.81
C ARG A 497 1.95 19.22 29.91
N ASN A 498 2.27 18.05 29.34
CA ASN A 498 3.58 17.37 29.49
C ASN A 498 4.29 17.01 28.17
N ARG A 499 4.00 17.73 27.08
CA ARG A 499 4.48 17.33 25.74
C ARG A 499 5.80 18.04 25.38
N ILE A 500 6.91 17.29 25.37
CA ILE A 500 8.13 17.68 24.64
C ILE A 500 7.92 17.33 23.16
N SER A 501 7.99 18.32 22.28
CA SER A 501 8.02 18.15 20.82
C SER A 501 9.47 18.02 20.35
N ILE A 502 9.75 16.99 19.53
CA ILE A 502 11.05 16.80 18.88
C ILE A 502 10.82 16.93 17.37
N GLN A 503 11.48 17.90 16.75
CA GLN A 503 11.57 18.11 15.31
C GLN A 503 12.26 16.92 14.61
N PRO A 504 11.87 16.53 13.38
CA PRO A 504 12.48 15.39 12.69
C PRO A 504 13.48 15.80 11.60
N LYS A 505 14.68 15.18 11.60
CA LYS A 505 15.26 14.39 10.49
C LYS A 505 16.78 14.15 10.67
N ARG A 506 17.23 12.93 10.37
CA ARG A 506 18.23 12.67 9.30
C ARG A 506 18.18 11.20 8.88
N SER A 507 18.42 10.99 7.59
CA SER A 507 18.29 9.77 6.79
C SER A 507 19.39 8.76 7.07
N MET A 508 19.06 7.46 7.03
CA MET A 508 20.03 6.40 6.81
C MET A 508 19.41 5.25 6.00
N GLU A 509 20.20 4.79 5.04
CA GLU A 509 19.85 3.86 3.97
C GLU A 509 19.74 2.40 4.42
N SER A 510 19.10 1.65 3.54
CA SER A 510 18.73 0.25 3.66
C SER A 510 19.87 -0.73 3.43
N THR A 511 19.95 -1.79 4.24
CA THR A 511 20.50 -3.08 3.81
C THR A 511 19.71 -4.27 4.37
N LYS A 512 19.71 -5.35 3.59
CA LYS A 512 18.80 -6.51 3.59
C LYS A 512 18.99 -7.49 4.76
N ASN A 513 17.90 -8.20 5.03
CA ASN A 513 17.75 -9.35 5.93
C ASN A 513 18.86 -10.42 5.81
N LYS A 514 19.44 -10.82 6.95
CA LYS A 514 19.89 -12.21 7.21
C LYS A 514 19.62 -12.58 8.67
N LYS A 515 18.94 -13.72 8.88
CA LYS A 515 18.91 -14.43 10.17
C LYS A 515 20.31 -15.02 10.42
N ARG A 516 20.87 -14.83 11.61
CA ARG A 516 22.03 -15.60 12.09
C ARG A 516 21.84 -15.92 13.56
N GLY A 517 21.53 -17.19 13.84
CA GLY A 517 21.90 -17.78 15.12
C GLY A 517 23.41 -18.02 15.13
N ALA A 518 24.00 -18.07 16.32
CA ALA A 518 25.40 -18.44 16.47
C ALA A 518 25.62 -19.91 16.06
N GLN A 519 26.51 -20.17 15.10
CA GLN A 519 26.95 -21.53 14.78
C GLN A 519 27.84 -22.09 15.90
N LYS A 520 27.84 -23.43 16.05
CA LYS A 520 28.78 -24.15 16.92
C LYS A 520 30.23 -23.79 16.52
N GLY A 521 31.02 -23.33 17.49
CA GLY A 521 32.41 -22.91 17.29
C GLY A 521 32.76 -21.47 17.68
N HIS A 522 31.84 -20.70 18.28
CA HIS A 522 32.11 -19.32 18.69
C HIS A 522 33.25 -19.22 19.72
N GLN A 523 34.29 -18.44 19.40
CA GLN A 523 35.43 -18.14 20.28
C GLN A 523 34.95 -17.47 21.58
N GLY A 524 35.32 -18.05 22.72
CA GLY A 524 35.04 -17.47 24.03
C GLY A 524 35.92 -16.24 24.27
N TYR A 525 35.34 -15.05 24.29
CA TYR A 525 36.05 -13.82 24.65
C TYR A 525 36.23 -13.75 26.17
N LYS A 526 37.48 -13.81 26.65
CA LYS A 526 37.83 -13.35 28.01
C LYS A 526 37.98 -11.84 27.97
N ARG A 527 37.21 -11.14 28.81
CA ARG A 527 37.20 -9.68 28.86
C ARG A 527 38.37 -9.16 29.70
N ILE A 528 39.11 -8.20 29.16
CA ILE A 528 40.22 -7.52 29.83
C ILE A 528 39.64 -6.64 30.95
N ILE A 529 40.15 -6.84 32.16
CA ILE A 529 39.75 -6.10 33.36
C ILE A 529 40.50 -4.75 33.34
N PRO A 530 39.83 -3.60 33.49
CA PRO A 530 40.51 -2.30 33.60
C PRO A 530 41.48 -2.26 34.80
N SER A 531 42.67 -1.70 34.59
CA SER A 531 43.82 -1.73 35.51
C SER A 531 43.80 -0.68 36.64
N SER A 532 42.85 0.26 36.67
CA SER A 532 42.79 1.29 37.72
C SER A 532 41.80 0.90 38.84
N THR A 533 42.32 0.22 39.86
CA THR A 533 41.61 -0.11 41.10
C THR A 533 41.26 1.16 41.87
N GLY A 534 40.00 1.61 41.81
CA GLY A 534 39.54 2.81 42.52
C GLY A 534 39.34 2.61 44.03
N LYS A 535 38.97 1.40 44.49
CA LYS A 535 38.80 1.07 45.92
C LYS A 535 39.03 -0.42 46.17
N VAL A 536 39.91 -0.76 47.13
CA VAL A 536 40.17 -2.15 47.55
C VAL A 536 39.53 -2.43 48.90
N ILE A 537 38.70 -3.47 48.99
CA ILE A 537 38.05 -3.93 50.22
C ILE A 537 38.65 -5.28 50.61
N ARG A 538 39.30 -5.33 51.78
CA ARG A 538 39.83 -6.58 52.33
C ARG A 538 38.72 -7.35 53.02
N VAL A 539 38.44 -8.57 52.54
CA VAL A 539 37.40 -9.44 53.09
C VAL A 539 38.03 -10.49 54.00
N PRO A 540 37.57 -10.63 55.26
CA PRO A 540 38.16 -11.59 56.19
C PRO A 540 37.93 -13.04 55.73
N MET A 541 38.96 -13.87 55.91
CA MET A 541 38.92 -15.31 55.65
C MET A 541 37.81 -15.97 56.49
N ARG A 542 37.14 -16.98 55.93
CA ARG A 542 36.27 -17.85 56.72
C ARG A 542 37.12 -18.58 57.77
N ARG A 543 36.70 -18.53 59.04
CA ARG A 543 37.42 -19.18 60.15
C ARG A 543 37.05 -20.65 60.36
N LYS A 544 35.86 -21.07 59.92
CA LYS A 544 35.32 -22.42 60.15
C LYS A 544 34.89 -23.06 58.83
N CYS A 545 35.09 -24.38 58.71
CA CYS A 545 34.66 -25.15 57.56
C CYS A 545 33.11 -25.19 57.46
N PRO A 546 32.51 -24.91 56.28
CA PRO A 546 31.05 -25.00 56.09
C PRO A 546 30.50 -26.43 56.14
N ILE A 547 31.33 -27.42 55.80
CA ILE A 547 30.96 -28.84 55.77
C ILE A 547 31.23 -29.50 57.12
N HIS A 548 32.39 -29.22 57.71
CA HIS A 548 32.81 -29.77 59.00
C HIS A 548 32.63 -28.73 60.11
N LYS A 549 31.48 -28.77 60.78
CA LYS A 549 31.17 -27.88 61.91
C LYS A 549 32.28 -27.98 62.97
N GLY A 550 32.81 -26.83 63.40
CA GLY A 550 33.84 -26.74 64.44
C GLY A 550 35.30 -26.84 63.96
N VAL A 551 35.56 -27.33 62.74
CA VAL A 551 36.94 -27.45 62.24
C VAL A 551 37.47 -26.09 61.75
N PRO A 552 38.61 -25.60 62.29
CA PRO A 552 39.20 -24.34 61.86
C PRO A 552 39.77 -24.47 60.43
N LEU A 553 39.65 -23.39 59.65
CA LEU A 553 40.28 -23.29 58.34
C LEU A 553 41.69 -22.72 58.49
N HIS A 554 42.67 -23.34 57.84
CA HIS A 554 44.03 -22.83 57.76
C HIS A 554 44.14 -21.77 56.67
N ARG A 555 45.06 -20.82 56.86
CA ARG A 555 45.34 -19.79 55.86
C ARG A 555 46.00 -20.42 54.64
N SER A 556 45.38 -20.25 53.46
CA SER A 556 46.00 -20.61 52.18
C SER A 556 46.89 -19.46 51.67
N GLU A 557 47.84 -19.76 50.80
CA GLU A 557 48.56 -18.75 50.02
C GLU A 557 47.67 -18.20 48.88
N GLU A 558 46.62 -18.93 48.50
CA GLU A 558 45.69 -18.50 47.47
C GLU A 558 44.78 -17.36 47.96
N THR A 559 44.80 -16.24 47.23
CA THR A 559 43.86 -15.14 47.44
C THR A 559 42.71 -15.19 46.43
N ALA A 560 41.49 -15.05 46.91
CA ALA A 560 40.35 -14.76 46.05
C ALA A 560 40.25 -13.25 45.80
N LYS A 561 40.08 -12.88 44.53
CA LYS A 561 39.85 -11.51 44.07
C LYS A 561 38.54 -11.44 43.32
N LYS A 562 37.78 -10.36 43.53
CA LYS A 562 36.52 -10.11 42.84
C LYS A 562 36.31 -8.63 42.59
N ILE A 563 35.97 -8.26 41.36
CA ILE A 563 35.74 -6.87 40.98
C ILE A 563 34.24 -6.64 40.78
N ILE A 564 33.75 -5.51 41.30
CA ILE A 564 32.40 -4.99 41.08
C ILE A 564 32.50 -3.59 40.48
N ILE A 565 31.85 -3.42 39.34
CA ILE A 565 31.69 -2.13 38.66
C ILE A 565 30.30 -1.60 39.02
N ASP A 566 30.22 -0.44 39.66
CA ASP A 566 28.95 0.15 40.08
C ASP A 566 28.90 1.65 39.83
N LEU A 567 27.72 2.25 39.97
CA LEU A 567 27.52 3.69 39.88
C LEU A 567 27.34 4.31 41.27
N HIS A 568 28.07 5.40 41.52
CA HIS A 568 27.85 6.26 42.67
C HIS A 568 27.05 7.49 42.25
N PHE A 569 25.78 7.56 42.68
CA PHE A 569 24.90 8.71 42.44
C PHE A 569 25.22 9.85 43.41
N THR A 570 25.39 11.04 42.87
CA THR A 570 25.54 12.31 43.59
C THR A 570 24.28 13.17 43.37
N LYS A 571 24.20 14.35 44.01
CA LYS A 571 23.07 15.26 43.81
C LYS A 571 22.88 15.66 42.34
N ASN A 572 23.97 15.83 41.60
CA ASN A 572 23.98 16.42 40.25
C ASN A 572 24.35 15.42 39.14
N GLY A 573 24.57 14.14 39.45
CA GLY A 573 24.97 13.17 38.43
C GLY A 573 25.36 11.81 39.02
N TYR A 574 26.08 11.02 38.25
CA TYR A 574 26.59 9.71 38.66
C TYR A 574 27.99 9.50 38.12
N ARG A 575 28.82 8.74 38.84
CA ARG A 575 30.17 8.37 38.40
C ARG A 575 30.40 6.86 38.51
N LYS A 576 31.21 6.30 37.60
CA LYS A 576 31.65 4.91 37.66
C LYS A 576 32.57 4.69 38.87
N THR A 577 32.37 3.58 39.56
CA THR A 577 33.23 3.13 40.66
C THR A 577 33.60 1.67 40.43
N VAL A 578 34.88 1.35 40.60
CA VAL A 578 35.40 -0.02 40.47
C VAL A 578 35.94 -0.42 41.84
N THR A 579 35.30 -1.42 42.45
CA THR A 579 35.67 -1.92 43.78
C THR A 579 36.23 -3.32 43.65
N GLU A 580 37.48 -3.52 44.09
CA GLU A 580 38.12 -4.82 44.18
C GLU A 580 37.99 -5.39 45.59
N TYR A 581 37.41 -6.58 45.72
CA TYR A 581 37.33 -7.34 46.96
C TYR A 581 38.43 -8.39 46.95
N VAL A 582 39.31 -8.34 47.95
CA VAL A 582 40.46 -9.26 48.08
C VAL A 582 40.40 -9.94 49.43
N GLY A 583 40.56 -11.26 49.46
CA GLY A 583 40.63 -11.99 50.72
C GLY A 583 41.26 -13.36 50.54
N THR A 584 41.89 -13.86 51.59
CA THR A 584 42.61 -15.13 51.58
C THR A 584 41.63 -16.31 51.62
N ASN A 585 41.88 -17.35 50.83
CA ASN A 585 41.12 -18.60 50.89
C ASN A 585 41.43 -19.36 52.18
N GLY A 586 40.42 -19.97 52.80
CA GLY A 586 40.62 -20.88 53.93
C GLY A 586 40.70 -22.32 53.44
N TYR A 587 41.73 -23.06 53.82
CA TYR A 587 41.89 -24.48 53.50
C TYR A 587 41.43 -25.37 54.65
N CYS A 588 40.62 -26.38 54.36
CA CYS A 588 40.23 -27.37 55.34
C CYS A 588 41.04 -28.66 55.18
N LYS A 589 41.84 -29.02 56.18
CA LYS A 589 42.60 -30.28 56.18
C LYS A 589 41.73 -31.54 56.16
N ARG A 590 40.48 -31.46 56.62
CA ARG A 590 39.57 -32.61 56.70
C ARG A 590 38.82 -32.91 55.40
N CYS A 591 38.40 -31.89 54.63
CA CYS A 591 37.78 -32.12 53.32
C CYS A 591 38.71 -31.87 52.13
N GLY A 592 39.93 -31.36 52.36
CA GLY A 592 40.87 -31.01 51.29
C GLY A 592 40.42 -29.86 50.39
N LYS A 593 39.39 -29.09 50.77
CA LYS A 593 38.81 -28.02 49.93
C LYS A 593 39.22 -26.62 50.40
N TYR A 594 39.38 -25.73 49.43
CA TYR A 594 39.52 -24.29 49.64
C TYR A 594 38.16 -23.60 49.70
N TYR A 595 38.02 -22.66 50.63
CA TYR A 595 36.81 -21.88 50.84
C TYR A 595 37.11 -20.40 50.68
N THR A 596 36.52 -19.82 49.65
CA THR A 596 36.53 -18.37 49.41
C THR A 596 35.89 -17.61 50.59
N PRO A 597 36.43 -16.44 50.97
CA PRO A 597 35.80 -15.55 51.95
C PRO A 597 34.31 -15.36 51.69
N HIS A 598 33.50 -15.46 52.75
CA HIS A 598 32.04 -15.41 52.64
C HIS A 598 31.54 -14.11 51.98
N GLY A 599 32.20 -12.98 52.24
CA GLY A 599 31.87 -11.71 51.59
C GLY A 599 32.11 -11.71 50.07
N ILE A 600 33.17 -12.38 49.59
CA ILE A 600 33.45 -12.54 48.16
C ILE A 600 32.49 -13.55 47.53
N GLN A 601 32.20 -14.64 48.25
CA GLN A 601 31.28 -15.67 47.78
C GLN A 601 29.85 -15.12 47.59
N LYS A 602 29.39 -14.22 48.46
CA LYS A 602 28.08 -13.54 48.35
C LYS A 602 27.95 -12.68 47.09
N LEU A 603 29.05 -12.15 46.55
CA LEU A 603 29.05 -11.36 45.31
C LEU A 603 28.85 -12.22 44.06
N SER A 604 28.90 -13.55 44.19
CA SER A 604 28.61 -14.53 43.12
C SER A 604 29.34 -14.25 41.80
N ARG A 605 28.76 -14.65 40.66
CA ARG A 605 29.26 -14.33 39.30
C ARG A 605 28.97 -12.87 38.88
N GLN A 606 28.38 -12.06 39.76
CA GLN A 606 27.95 -10.69 39.45
C GLN A 606 29.17 -9.77 39.22
N LEU A 607 29.19 -9.06 38.09
CA LEU A 607 30.24 -8.08 37.75
C LEU A 607 29.76 -6.64 37.98
N PHE A 608 28.48 -6.39 37.73
CA PHE A 608 27.88 -5.07 37.83
C PHE A 608 27.07 -4.95 39.13
N GLY A 609 27.32 -3.88 39.89
CA GLY A 609 26.61 -3.60 41.14
C GLY A 609 25.18 -3.12 40.92
N TYR A 610 24.41 -3.01 42.00
CA TYR A 610 22.97 -2.76 41.96
C TYR A 610 22.63 -1.42 41.29
N TYR A 611 23.40 -0.37 41.56
CA TYR A 611 23.09 0.98 41.04
C TYR A 611 23.34 1.08 39.53
N PHE A 612 24.37 0.41 39.02
CA PHE A 612 24.62 0.26 37.59
C PHE A 612 23.47 -0.50 36.91
N GLN A 613 23.05 -1.63 37.49
CA GLN A 613 21.91 -2.40 36.96
C GLN A 613 20.62 -1.57 36.94
N GLY A 614 20.31 -0.85 38.02
CA GLY A 614 19.13 0.02 38.10
C GLY A 614 19.14 1.14 37.05
N TRP A 615 20.31 1.72 36.77
CA TRP A 615 20.48 2.70 35.70
C TRP A 615 20.24 2.10 34.30
N VAL A 616 20.77 0.90 34.02
CA VAL A 616 20.51 0.17 32.77
C VAL A 616 19.01 -0.13 32.59
N ILE A 617 18.33 -0.52 33.66
CA ILE A 617 16.88 -0.79 33.63
C ILE A 617 16.09 0.48 33.38
N TYR A 618 16.45 1.60 34.01
CA TYR A 618 15.85 2.89 33.73
C TYR A 618 15.94 3.25 32.23
N GLN A 619 17.11 3.04 31.61
CA GLN A 619 17.27 3.26 30.17
C GLN A 619 16.37 2.36 29.33
N ARG A 620 16.23 1.09 29.72
CA ARG A 620 15.39 0.14 28.98
C ARG A 620 13.89 0.42 29.14
N ILE A 621 13.42 0.70 30.35
CA ILE A 621 11.99 0.83 30.67
C ILE A 621 11.46 2.23 30.36
N ILE A 622 12.15 3.28 30.84
CA ILE A 622 11.68 4.67 30.71
C ILE A 622 12.16 5.31 29.41
N LEU A 623 13.47 5.19 29.10
CA LEU A 623 14.04 5.79 27.88
C LEU A 623 13.82 4.94 26.63
N ARG A 624 13.35 3.69 26.80
CA ARG A 624 12.99 2.76 25.71
C ARG A 624 14.13 2.43 24.77
N LEU A 625 15.37 2.53 25.24
CA LEU A 625 16.52 2.29 24.38
C LEU A 625 16.58 0.81 23.95
N PRO A 626 16.80 0.52 22.65
CA PRO A 626 17.13 -0.82 22.19
C PRO A 626 18.38 -1.36 22.89
N TYR A 627 18.49 -2.68 23.09
CA TYR A 627 19.60 -3.28 23.84
C TYR A 627 20.98 -2.90 23.28
N ARG A 628 21.11 -2.83 21.94
CA ARG A 628 22.34 -2.38 21.27
C ARG A 628 22.71 -0.94 21.60
N VAL A 629 21.72 -0.06 21.70
CA VAL A 629 21.93 1.35 22.06
C VAL A 629 22.33 1.45 23.52
N ILE A 630 21.72 0.65 24.41
CA ILE A 630 22.16 0.58 25.82
C ILE A 630 23.63 0.17 25.91
N ASN A 631 24.03 -0.86 25.15
CA ASN A 631 25.44 -1.30 25.10
C ASN A 631 26.37 -0.20 24.59
N GLN A 632 25.94 0.54 23.56
CA GLN A 632 26.69 1.68 23.06
C GLN A 632 26.84 2.77 24.11
N VAL A 633 25.74 3.15 24.79
CA VAL A 633 25.81 4.17 25.85
C VAL A 633 26.68 3.71 27.03
N THR A 634 26.61 2.43 27.44
CA THR A 634 27.50 1.92 28.50
C THR A 634 28.96 1.91 28.09
N GLU A 635 29.25 1.66 26.82
CA GLU A 635 30.59 1.73 26.27
C GLU A 635 31.09 3.18 26.18
N ASP A 636 30.30 4.08 25.60
CA ASP A 636 30.70 5.47 25.35
C ASP A 636 30.87 6.26 26.66
N ILE A 637 29.99 6.05 27.64
CA ILE A 637 30.02 6.80 28.90
C ILE A 637 30.97 6.17 29.93
N PHE A 638 31.01 4.83 30.00
CA PHE A 638 31.71 4.12 31.07
C PHE A 638 32.90 3.28 30.59
N GLY A 639 33.10 3.12 29.28
CA GLY A 639 34.08 2.17 28.74
C GLY A 639 33.68 0.72 28.98
N GLU A 640 32.41 0.44 29.30
CA GLU A 640 31.94 -0.90 29.67
C GLU A 640 31.04 -1.48 28.58
N ARG A 641 31.57 -2.44 27.82
CA ARG A 641 30.72 -3.27 26.95
C ARG A 641 29.92 -4.24 27.80
N MET A 642 28.76 -4.71 27.36
CA MET A 642 28.06 -5.85 27.98
C MET A 642 27.30 -6.65 26.92
N SER A 643 27.02 -7.93 27.19
CA SER A 643 26.21 -8.74 26.28
C SER A 643 24.72 -8.43 26.49
N GLU A 644 23.90 -8.60 25.45
CA GLU A 644 22.44 -8.44 25.57
C GLU A 644 21.86 -9.39 26.65
N GLY A 645 22.41 -10.60 26.77
CA GLY A 645 22.04 -11.55 27.83
C GLY A 645 22.32 -11.03 29.25
N THR A 646 23.32 -10.16 29.43
CA THR A 646 23.58 -9.52 30.72
C THR A 646 22.47 -8.51 31.06
N ILE A 647 22.00 -7.73 30.08
CA ILE A 647 20.88 -6.81 30.26
C ILE A 647 19.60 -7.57 30.61
N LEU A 648 19.34 -8.70 29.91
CA LEU A 648 18.20 -9.57 30.21
C LEU A 648 18.26 -10.10 31.65
N SER A 649 19.45 -10.55 32.10
CA SER A 649 19.64 -10.97 33.49
C SER A 649 19.35 -9.86 34.50
N PHE A 650 19.67 -8.59 34.19
CA PHE A 650 19.31 -7.47 35.06
C PHE A 650 17.81 -7.28 35.16
N ILE A 651 17.09 -7.36 34.03
CA ILE A 651 15.62 -7.29 33.99
C ILE A 651 15.02 -8.38 34.86
N SER A 652 15.48 -9.63 34.72
CA SER A 652 15.00 -10.76 35.53
C SER A 652 15.28 -10.55 37.01
N HIS A 653 16.49 -10.12 37.37
CA HIS A 653 16.88 -9.88 38.76
C HIS A 653 16.01 -8.79 39.42
N PHE A 654 15.80 -7.67 38.73
CA PHE A 654 14.98 -6.60 39.28
C PHE A 654 13.49 -6.96 39.31
N ALA A 655 12.98 -7.66 38.31
CA ALA A 655 11.60 -8.15 38.34
C ALA A 655 11.38 -9.09 39.55
N GLN A 656 12.34 -9.98 39.82
CA GLN A 656 12.30 -10.84 41.02
C GLN A 656 12.37 -10.04 42.31
N PHE A 657 13.26 -9.04 42.40
CA PHE A 657 13.38 -8.18 43.59
C PHE A 657 12.09 -7.38 43.85
N TYR A 658 11.42 -6.92 42.79
CA TYR A 658 10.24 -6.07 42.86
C TYR A 658 8.90 -6.82 42.77
N ILE A 659 8.89 -8.16 42.84
CA ILE A 659 7.65 -8.94 42.83
C ILE A 659 6.74 -8.60 44.01
N VAL A 660 7.33 -8.28 45.17
CA VAL A 660 6.59 -7.82 46.36
C VAL A 660 5.91 -6.48 46.09
N THR A 661 6.56 -5.60 45.33
CA THR A 661 5.96 -4.33 44.92
C THR A 661 4.76 -4.55 44.01
N ASP A 662 4.87 -5.43 43.00
CA ASP A 662 3.73 -5.78 42.13
C ASP A 662 2.54 -6.28 42.96
N ASN A 663 2.76 -7.16 43.94
CA ASN A 663 1.71 -7.65 44.83
C ASN A 663 1.06 -6.54 45.67
N ILE A 664 1.85 -5.57 46.16
CA ILE A 664 1.30 -4.39 46.86
C ILE A 664 0.40 -3.58 45.90
N LEU A 665 0.83 -3.39 44.65
CA LEU A 665 0.05 -2.66 43.66
C LEU A 665 -1.27 -3.36 43.32
N ILE A 666 -1.26 -4.68 43.13
CA ILE A 666 -2.49 -5.47 42.92
C ILE A 666 -3.46 -5.24 44.08
N ARG A 667 -2.98 -5.37 45.32
CA ARG A 667 -3.82 -5.18 46.51
C ARG A 667 -4.42 -3.77 46.55
N ARG A 668 -3.64 -2.73 46.26
CA ARG A 668 -4.13 -1.35 46.20
C ARG A 668 -5.19 -1.15 45.12
N ILE A 669 -5.00 -1.75 43.96
CA ILE A 669 -5.97 -1.70 42.86
C ILE A 669 -7.29 -2.39 43.27
N LEU A 670 -7.22 -3.55 43.94
CA LEU A 670 -8.40 -4.27 44.41
C LEU A 670 -9.10 -3.60 45.60
N GLU A 671 -8.40 -2.78 46.39
CA GLU A 671 -8.97 -1.94 47.45
C GLU A 671 -9.61 -0.64 46.89
N SER A 672 -9.44 -0.33 45.60
CA SER A 672 -9.96 0.90 44.98
C SER A 672 -11.47 0.84 44.76
N PRO A 673 -12.20 1.98 44.81
CA PRO A 673 -13.61 2.03 44.42
C PRO A 673 -13.84 1.76 42.91
N PHE A 674 -12.84 1.98 42.06
CA PHE A 674 -12.92 1.69 40.63
C PHE A 674 -11.60 1.15 40.05
N ILE A 675 -11.71 0.35 38.99
CA ILE A 675 -10.58 -0.17 38.21
C ILE A 675 -10.84 0.11 36.75
N HIS A 676 -9.89 0.76 36.09
CA HIS A 676 -9.82 0.85 34.64
C HIS A 676 -9.14 -0.39 34.05
N VAL A 677 -9.74 -0.93 32.99
CA VAL A 677 -9.19 -2.07 32.23
C VAL A 677 -9.14 -1.77 30.74
N ASP A 678 -8.07 -2.17 30.07
CA ASP A 678 -7.92 -2.10 28.61
C ASP A 678 -6.89 -3.16 28.17
N GLU A 679 -6.86 -3.48 26.89
CA GLU A 679 -5.98 -4.50 26.34
C GLU A 679 -5.26 -4.08 25.05
N THR A 680 -4.06 -4.61 24.85
CA THR A 680 -3.30 -4.39 23.62
C THR A 680 -2.53 -5.63 23.18
N ARG A 681 -2.29 -5.74 21.87
CA ARG A 681 -1.52 -6.85 21.30
C ARG A 681 -0.01 -6.69 21.51
N LEU A 682 0.68 -7.77 21.83
CA LEU A 682 2.12 -7.84 21.94
C LEU A 682 2.64 -8.98 21.06
N ASN A 683 3.53 -8.68 20.12
CA ASN A 683 4.11 -9.73 19.29
C ASN A 683 5.30 -10.40 20.01
N ILE A 684 5.22 -11.71 20.20
CA ILE A 684 6.26 -12.54 20.79
C ILE A 684 6.71 -13.54 19.73
N GLN A 685 7.91 -13.31 19.17
CA GLN A 685 8.55 -14.17 18.17
C GLN A 685 7.66 -14.57 16.98
N GLY A 686 6.73 -13.69 16.56
CA GLY A 686 5.82 -13.94 15.45
C GLY A 686 4.39 -14.31 15.85
N THR A 687 4.14 -14.64 17.12
CA THR A 687 2.80 -14.92 17.66
C THR A 687 2.25 -13.70 18.39
N ASP A 688 0.97 -13.38 18.20
CA ASP A 688 0.31 -12.27 18.88
C ASP A 688 -0.25 -12.71 20.23
N TYR A 689 0.26 -12.11 21.30
CA TYR A 689 -0.23 -12.22 22.68
C TYR A 689 -1.07 -10.99 23.03
N TYR A 690 -1.84 -11.05 24.11
CA TYR A 690 -2.60 -9.93 24.65
C TYR A 690 -2.02 -9.49 26.00
N VAL A 691 -1.90 -8.19 26.18
CA VAL A 691 -1.48 -7.56 27.44
C VAL A 691 -2.61 -6.70 27.96
N TRP A 692 -3.09 -7.05 29.14
CA TRP A 692 -4.12 -6.38 29.90
C TRP A 692 -3.47 -5.39 30.86
N VAL A 693 -4.08 -4.21 31.00
CA VAL A 693 -3.71 -3.23 32.02
C VAL A 693 -4.84 -3.08 33.02
N PHE A 694 -4.48 -3.00 34.29
CA PHE A 694 -5.39 -2.68 35.39
C PHE A 694 -4.85 -1.44 36.10
N THR A 695 -5.71 -0.45 36.33
CA THR A 695 -5.30 0.80 37.00
C THR A 695 -6.46 1.49 37.72
N ASP A 696 -6.24 1.98 38.93
CA ASP A 696 -7.16 2.87 39.66
C ASP A 696 -6.88 4.37 39.37
N GLY A 697 -5.93 4.63 38.47
CA GLY A 697 -5.47 5.98 38.13
C GLY A 697 -4.25 6.43 38.93
N LYS A 698 -3.82 5.67 39.94
CA LYS A 698 -2.60 5.89 40.73
C LYS A 698 -1.61 4.74 40.59
N HIS A 699 -2.11 3.52 40.57
CA HIS A 699 -1.39 2.24 40.51
C HIS A 699 -1.66 1.56 39.18
N VAL A 700 -0.65 0.89 38.61
CA VAL A 700 -0.73 0.25 37.30
C VAL A 700 -0.10 -1.13 37.35
N VAL A 701 -0.86 -2.13 36.92
CA VAL A 701 -0.42 -3.53 36.79
C VAL A 701 -0.70 -4.04 35.39
N PHE A 702 0.21 -4.84 34.85
CA PHE A 702 0.06 -5.48 33.54
C PHE A 702 0.01 -7.01 33.68
N ARG A 703 -0.85 -7.67 32.91
CA ARG A 703 -0.93 -9.13 32.79
C ARG A 703 -0.93 -9.55 31.32
N MET A 704 -0.36 -10.71 31.01
CA MET A 704 -0.20 -11.18 29.64
C MET A 704 -0.86 -12.54 29.46
N THR A 705 -1.60 -12.71 28.36
CA THR A 705 -2.29 -13.94 27.99
C THR A 705 -2.02 -14.29 26.53
N GLU A 706 -2.21 -15.57 26.18
CA GLU A 706 -2.10 -16.06 24.80
C GLU A 706 -3.35 -15.69 23.99
N THR A 707 -4.53 -15.76 24.60
CA THR A 707 -5.82 -15.42 23.99
C THR A 707 -6.32 -14.05 24.47
N ARG A 708 -7.32 -13.49 23.77
CA ARG A 708 -8.04 -12.27 24.20
C ARG A 708 -9.19 -12.59 25.16
N GLU A 709 -9.23 -13.79 25.73
CA GLU A 709 -10.31 -14.20 26.63
C GLU A 709 -10.21 -13.43 27.95
N THR A 710 -11.38 -13.10 28.53
CA THR A 710 -11.50 -12.31 29.76
C THR A 710 -11.35 -13.14 31.04
N THR A 711 -10.95 -14.41 30.93
CA THR A 711 -10.68 -15.31 32.07
C THR A 711 -9.72 -14.67 33.06
N ILE A 712 -8.63 -14.07 32.58
CA ILE A 712 -7.66 -13.37 33.43
C ILE A 712 -8.25 -12.15 34.15
N VAL A 713 -9.23 -11.47 33.55
CA VAL A 713 -9.92 -10.32 34.15
C VAL A 713 -10.83 -10.82 35.26
N GLN A 714 -11.58 -11.91 35.02
CA GLN A 714 -12.43 -12.56 36.02
C GLN A 714 -11.60 -13.08 37.20
N GLU A 715 -10.48 -13.75 36.93
CA GLU A 715 -9.56 -14.24 37.97
C GLU A 715 -8.99 -13.08 38.79
N PHE A 716 -8.48 -12.04 38.12
CA PHE A 716 -7.91 -10.86 38.78
C PHE A 716 -8.94 -10.14 39.66
N MET A 717 -10.21 -10.11 39.24
CA MET A 717 -11.29 -9.36 39.89
C MET A 717 -12.24 -10.23 40.72
N SER A 718 -11.90 -11.50 40.99
CA SER A 718 -12.79 -12.49 41.61
C SER A 718 -13.40 -12.06 42.96
N ASN A 719 -12.74 -11.19 43.73
CA ASN A 719 -13.21 -10.66 45.02
C ASN A 719 -13.35 -9.13 45.03
N TYR A 720 -13.60 -8.53 43.86
CA TYR A 720 -13.66 -7.09 43.71
C TYR A 720 -15.11 -6.58 43.67
N GLU A 721 -15.47 -5.72 44.63
CA GLU A 721 -16.84 -5.20 44.79
C GLU A 721 -17.04 -3.78 44.22
N GLY A 722 -15.99 -3.17 43.67
CA GLY A 722 -16.05 -1.82 43.11
C GLY A 722 -16.61 -1.77 41.68
N ILE A 723 -16.25 -0.72 40.93
CA ILE A 723 -16.73 -0.50 39.55
C ILE A 723 -15.62 -0.76 38.53
N LEU A 724 -15.93 -1.52 37.48
CA LEU A 724 -15.06 -1.76 36.33
C LEU A 724 -15.30 -0.73 35.24
N ILE A 725 -14.26 0.01 34.85
CA ILE A 725 -14.31 1.01 33.79
C ILE A 725 -13.65 0.43 32.55
N SER A 726 -14.44 0.21 31.50
CA SER A 726 -14.02 -0.51 30.29
C SER A 726 -14.54 0.14 29.02
N ASP A 727 -14.02 -0.30 27.88
CA ASP A 727 -14.63 -0.03 26.58
C ASP A 727 -15.84 -0.96 26.32
N PHE A 728 -16.26 -1.03 25.07
CA PHE A 728 -17.41 -1.86 24.67
C PHE A 728 -17.01 -3.24 24.12
N TYR A 729 -15.83 -3.76 24.50
CA TYR A 729 -15.48 -5.13 24.18
C TYR A 729 -16.44 -6.10 24.90
N PRO A 730 -17.20 -6.94 24.16
CA PRO A 730 -18.24 -7.79 24.78
C PRO A 730 -17.73 -8.78 25.83
N GLY A 731 -16.43 -9.11 25.82
CA GLY A 731 -15.85 -9.99 26.83
C GLY A 731 -16.00 -9.43 28.25
N TYR A 732 -15.98 -8.10 28.42
CA TYR A 732 -16.14 -7.47 29.73
C TYR A 732 -17.55 -7.63 30.31
N ASP A 733 -18.56 -7.84 29.47
CA ASP A 733 -19.95 -7.96 29.94
C ASP A 733 -20.17 -9.22 30.79
N SER A 734 -19.31 -10.22 30.62
CA SER A 734 -19.32 -11.47 31.41
C SER A 734 -18.60 -11.35 32.76
N VAL A 735 -18.01 -10.19 33.09
CA VAL A 735 -17.32 -9.99 34.36
C VAL A 735 -18.35 -9.65 35.44
N PRO A 736 -18.45 -10.42 36.54
CA PRO A 736 -19.47 -10.25 37.59
C PRO A 736 -19.14 -9.06 38.50
N CYS A 737 -19.20 -7.85 37.95
CA CYS A 737 -18.84 -6.59 38.60
C CYS A 737 -19.72 -5.47 38.05
N ARG A 738 -20.03 -4.45 38.86
CA ARG A 738 -20.68 -3.22 38.35
C ARG A 738 -19.77 -2.54 37.33
N GLN A 739 -20.32 -1.97 36.26
CA GLN A 739 -19.50 -1.43 35.17
C GLN A 739 -19.84 0.02 34.84
N GLN A 740 -18.82 0.76 34.43
CA GLN A 740 -18.96 2.06 33.76
C GLN A 740 -18.34 1.95 32.37
N LYS A 741 -19.17 1.98 31.32
CA LYS A 741 -18.70 1.97 29.93
C LYS A 741 -18.15 3.34 29.55
N CYS A 742 -17.10 3.34 28.74
CA CYS A 742 -16.38 4.55 28.37
C CYS A 742 -17.13 5.39 27.33
N TRP A 743 -17.64 6.54 27.74
CA TRP A 743 -18.30 7.51 26.86
C TRP A 743 -17.40 8.07 25.75
N VAL A 744 -16.09 8.25 25.99
CA VAL A 744 -15.15 8.69 24.94
C VAL A 744 -15.16 7.74 23.74
N HIS A 745 -15.28 6.42 23.97
CA HIS A 745 -15.41 5.44 22.89
C HIS A 745 -16.78 5.54 22.21
N LEU A 746 -17.86 5.70 22.99
CA LEU A 746 -19.22 5.83 22.44
C LEU A 746 -19.37 7.09 21.57
N ILE A 747 -18.94 8.24 22.06
CA ILE A 747 -18.96 9.52 21.33
C ILE A 747 -18.14 9.39 20.05
N ARG A 748 -16.96 8.76 20.11
CA ARG A 748 -16.11 8.56 18.93
C ARG A 748 -16.79 7.65 17.90
N ASP A 749 -17.43 6.57 18.33
CA ASP A 749 -18.18 5.68 17.44
C ASP A 749 -19.34 6.43 16.77
N ILE A 750 -20.17 7.13 17.56
CA ILE A 750 -21.30 7.92 17.07
C ILE A 750 -20.84 9.00 16.09
N ASN A 751 -19.80 9.77 16.45
CA ASN A 751 -19.28 10.84 15.61
C ASN A 751 -18.74 10.32 14.26
N ASN A 752 -18.08 9.15 14.27
CA ASN A 752 -17.59 8.52 13.03
C ASN A 752 -18.73 8.00 12.16
N ASP A 753 -19.75 7.39 12.76
CA ASP A 753 -20.91 6.90 12.02
C ASP A 753 -21.73 8.08 11.47
N LEU A 754 -21.79 9.22 12.19
CA LEU A 754 -22.47 10.43 11.72
C LEU A 754 -21.74 11.02 10.50
N TRP A 755 -20.41 11.02 10.52
CA TRP A 755 -19.62 11.35 9.33
C TRP A 755 -19.83 10.38 8.17
N SER A 756 -20.16 9.13 8.45
CA SER A 756 -20.33 8.09 7.43
C SER A 756 -21.74 8.09 6.83
N ALA A 757 -22.72 8.67 7.52
CA ALA A 757 -24.12 8.77 7.13
C ALA A 757 -24.66 10.22 7.24
N PRO A 758 -24.08 11.20 6.53
CA PRO A 758 -24.37 12.62 6.74
C PRO A 758 -25.78 13.08 6.35
N PHE A 759 -26.52 12.27 5.60
CA PHE A 759 -27.89 12.57 5.15
C PHE A 759 -28.95 11.67 5.81
N ASP A 760 -28.55 10.86 6.78
CA ASP A 760 -29.48 10.09 7.59
C ASP A 760 -30.10 11.01 8.65
N THR A 761 -31.20 11.66 8.29
CA THR A 761 -31.87 12.65 9.14
C THR A 761 -32.44 12.05 10.43
N GLU A 762 -32.79 10.76 10.40
CA GLU A 762 -33.25 10.02 11.57
C GLU A 762 -32.08 9.79 12.54
N PHE A 763 -30.94 9.33 12.02
CA PHE A 763 -29.73 9.17 12.83
C PHE A 763 -29.20 10.50 13.35
N GLU A 764 -29.16 11.55 12.53
CA GLU A 764 -28.74 12.88 12.95
C GLU A 764 -29.63 13.41 14.10
N SER A 765 -30.95 13.24 14.00
CA SER A 765 -31.89 13.64 15.05
C SER A 765 -31.68 12.85 16.34
N PHE A 766 -31.45 11.53 16.24
CA PHE A 766 -31.08 10.72 17.40
C PHE A 766 -29.78 11.21 18.07
N VAL A 767 -28.74 11.48 17.27
CA VAL A 767 -27.45 11.98 17.79
C VAL A 767 -27.59 13.36 18.41
N PHE A 768 -28.48 14.20 17.88
CA PHE A 768 -28.79 15.49 18.48
C PHE A 768 -29.39 15.33 19.88
N GLU A 769 -30.31 14.38 20.09
CA GLU A 769 -30.86 14.11 21.43
C GLU A 769 -29.79 13.54 22.38
N VAL A 770 -28.90 12.69 21.88
CA VAL A 770 -27.72 12.25 22.65
C VAL A 770 -26.85 13.44 23.05
N LYS A 771 -26.59 14.38 22.12
CA LYS A 771 -25.85 15.61 22.37
C LYS A 771 -26.52 16.45 23.47
N ASN A 772 -27.83 16.67 23.38
CA ASN A 772 -28.60 17.44 24.35
C ASN A 772 -28.56 16.83 25.75
N LEU A 773 -28.54 15.50 25.85
CA LEU A 773 -28.40 14.81 27.12
C LEU A 773 -27.00 14.99 27.73
N ILE A 774 -25.94 14.74 26.96
CA ILE A 774 -24.59 14.58 27.52
C ILE A 774 -23.83 15.89 27.71
N ILE A 775 -24.10 16.94 26.92
CA ILE A 775 -23.39 18.21 27.05
C ILE A 775 -23.59 18.82 28.44
N PRO A 776 -24.82 19.02 28.94
CA PRO A 776 -25.02 19.61 30.27
C PRO A 776 -24.40 18.77 31.40
N ILE A 777 -24.41 17.44 31.24
CA ILE A 777 -23.79 16.51 32.19
C ILE A 777 -22.27 16.74 32.24
N PHE A 778 -21.60 16.79 31.09
CA PHE A 778 -20.14 16.97 31.06
C PHE A 778 -19.70 18.38 31.44
N GLU A 779 -20.49 19.41 31.13
CA GLU A 779 -20.25 20.76 31.65
C GLU A 779 -20.33 20.81 33.18
N ALA A 780 -21.29 20.09 33.78
CA ALA A 780 -21.38 19.96 35.23
C ALA A 780 -20.19 19.17 35.82
N VAL A 781 -19.71 18.13 35.12
CA VAL A 781 -18.48 17.40 35.50
C VAL A 781 -17.27 18.33 35.46
N ASP A 782 -17.11 19.13 34.42
CA ASP A 782 -15.98 20.07 34.28
C ASP A 782 -16.04 21.17 35.35
N LYS A 783 -17.23 21.66 35.69
CA LYS A 783 -17.42 22.73 36.69
C LYS A 783 -17.30 22.25 38.14
N TYR A 784 -17.88 21.09 38.47
CA TYR A 784 -18.03 20.65 39.86
C TYR A 784 -17.24 19.38 40.21
N GLY A 785 -16.62 18.75 39.21
CA GLY A 785 -16.00 17.43 39.33
C GLY A 785 -17.01 16.29 39.41
N LEU A 786 -16.50 15.08 39.61
CA LEU A 786 -17.28 13.85 39.74
C LEU A 786 -17.92 13.74 41.14
N LYS A 787 -18.88 14.62 41.45
CA LYS A 787 -19.60 14.65 42.73
C LYS A 787 -21.07 14.33 42.52
N LYS A 788 -21.54 13.23 43.10
CA LYS A 788 -22.92 12.74 43.07
C LYS A 788 -23.94 13.84 43.36
N ARG A 789 -23.70 14.68 44.39
CA ARG A 789 -24.66 15.74 44.77
C ARG A 789 -25.03 16.69 43.62
N HIS A 790 -24.11 16.91 42.68
CA HIS A 790 -24.27 17.79 41.54
C HIS A 790 -24.66 17.04 40.27
N LEU A 791 -24.31 15.76 40.17
CA LEU A 791 -24.57 14.96 38.97
C LEU A 791 -25.90 14.17 39.04
N ASN A 792 -26.38 13.85 40.25
CA ASN A 792 -27.61 13.08 40.45
C ASN A 792 -28.87 13.82 39.96
N MET A 793 -28.81 15.15 39.83
CA MET A 793 -29.91 15.94 39.26
C MET A 793 -30.23 15.56 37.80
N PHE A 794 -29.25 15.04 37.05
CA PHE A 794 -29.42 14.62 35.66
C PHE A 794 -30.07 13.24 35.52
N LYS A 795 -30.33 12.49 36.61
CA LYS A 795 -31.02 11.19 36.53
C LYS A 795 -32.36 11.29 35.83
N LYS A 796 -33.16 12.30 36.15
CA LYS A 796 -34.46 12.54 35.51
C LYS A 796 -34.31 12.78 34.01
N SER A 797 -33.30 13.56 33.60
CA SER A 797 -32.99 13.80 32.18
C SER A 797 -32.58 12.51 31.46
N VAL A 798 -31.78 11.66 32.11
CA VAL A 798 -31.40 10.34 31.57
C VAL A 798 -32.62 9.44 31.43
N GLU A 799 -33.46 9.34 32.46
CA GLU A 799 -34.70 8.54 32.42
C GLU A 799 -35.65 9.01 31.32
N GLN A 800 -35.81 10.33 31.17
CA GLN A 800 -36.62 10.91 30.10
C GLN A 800 -36.06 10.58 28.72
N PHE A 801 -34.74 10.73 28.52
CA PHE A 801 -34.10 10.35 27.26
C PHE A 801 -34.33 8.87 26.92
N TYR A 802 -34.18 7.95 27.89
CA TYR A 802 -34.44 6.53 27.64
C TYR A 802 -35.90 6.26 27.28
N LYS A 803 -36.84 6.94 27.94
CA LYS A 803 -38.25 6.79 27.61
C LYS A 803 -38.53 7.27 26.18
N GLU A 804 -38.20 8.53 25.89
CA GLU A 804 -38.55 9.20 24.63
C GLU A 804 -37.75 8.72 23.42
N ASN A 805 -36.48 8.32 23.58
CA ASN A 805 -35.58 8.05 22.44
C ASN A 805 -35.12 6.60 22.35
N ILE A 806 -35.47 5.74 23.32
CA ILE A 806 -34.97 4.36 23.35
C ILE A 806 -36.09 3.33 23.49
N VAL A 807 -37.12 3.62 24.30
CA VAL A 807 -38.26 2.71 24.54
C VAL A 807 -39.45 3.03 23.64
N ASP A 808 -39.88 4.31 23.61
CA ASP A 808 -41.13 4.72 22.97
C ASP A 808 -40.98 5.02 21.46
N MET A 809 -39.78 4.85 20.89
CA MET A 809 -39.46 5.17 19.49
C MET A 809 -39.02 3.95 18.70
N ASP A 810 -39.62 3.78 17.51
CA ASP A 810 -39.22 2.80 16.51
C ASP A 810 -38.46 3.48 15.36
N TYR A 811 -37.17 3.16 15.24
CA TYR A 811 -36.31 3.70 14.19
C TYR A 811 -36.27 2.79 12.95
N ARG A 812 -36.07 3.39 11.77
CA ARG A 812 -35.95 2.66 10.49
C ARG A 812 -34.52 2.52 10.01
N SER A 813 -33.63 3.44 10.39
CA SER A 813 -32.21 3.43 10.04
C SER A 813 -31.49 2.31 10.80
N GLU A 814 -30.77 1.46 10.06
CA GLU A 814 -29.95 0.39 10.63
C GLU A 814 -28.91 0.91 11.62
N VAL A 815 -28.35 2.10 11.36
CA VAL A 815 -27.34 2.73 12.22
C VAL A 815 -27.99 3.21 13.52
N THR A 816 -29.16 3.84 13.44
CA THR A 816 -29.91 4.28 14.62
C THR A 816 -30.37 3.09 15.48
N ILE A 817 -30.91 2.04 14.87
CA ILE A 817 -31.32 0.80 15.57
C ILE A 817 -30.12 0.16 16.29
N LYS A 818 -28.94 0.14 15.66
CA LYS A 818 -27.70 -0.34 16.28
C LYS A 818 -27.36 0.44 17.56
N TYR A 819 -27.47 1.76 17.54
CA TYR A 819 -27.22 2.58 18.73
C TYR A 819 -28.34 2.44 19.78
N GLN A 820 -29.61 2.43 19.38
CA GLN A 820 -30.75 2.16 20.25
C GLN A 820 -30.52 0.86 21.06
N LYS A 821 -30.22 -0.25 20.38
CA LYS A 821 -29.90 -1.54 21.02
C LYS A 821 -28.68 -1.45 21.94
N ARG A 822 -27.67 -0.66 21.59
CA ARG A 822 -26.47 -0.45 22.42
C ARG A 822 -26.79 0.32 23.70
N PHE A 823 -27.59 1.38 23.62
CA PHE A 823 -28.08 2.12 24.79
C PHE A 823 -28.96 1.22 25.67
N GLN A 824 -29.88 0.43 25.09
CA GLN A 824 -30.69 -0.56 25.84
C GLN A 824 -29.80 -1.56 26.59
N ARG A 825 -28.84 -2.17 25.90
CA ARG A 825 -27.93 -3.18 26.50
C ARG A 825 -27.08 -2.64 27.63
N TYR A 826 -26.61 -1.39 27.54
CA TYR A 826 -25.67 -0.81 28.50
C TYR A 826 -26.30 0.26 29.40
N LYS A 827 -27.63 0.29 29.53
CA LYS A 827 -28.37 1.29 30.30
C LYS A 827 -27.79 1.51 31.70
N ASP A 828 -27.64 0.43 32.45
CA ASP A 828 -27.16 0.47 33.84
C ASP A 828 -25.65 0.68 33.95
N SER A 829 -24.92 0.66 32.83
CA SER A 829 -23.46 0.80 32.81
C SER A 829 -22.97 2.10 32.17
N LEU A 830 -23.81 2.90 31.54
CA LEU A 830 -23.39 4.16 30.89
C LEU A 830 -23.33 5.33 31.87
N PHE A 831 -24.17 5.36 32.89
CA PHE A 831 -24.37 6.52 33.76
C PHE A 831 -24.03 6.27 35.23
N MET A 832 -23.28 5.20 35.51
CA MET A 832 -22.82 4.84 36.86
C MET A 832 -22.11 5.99 37.58
N PHE A 833 -21.37 6.83 36.85
CA PHE A 833 -20.70 8.01 37.39
C PHE A 833 -21.62 9.11 37.93
N LEU A 834 -22.91 9.10 37.62
CA LEU A 834 -23.89 10.02 38.21
C LEU A 834 -24.30 9.60 39.62
N GLU A 835 -24.14 8.31 39.96
CA GLU A 835 -24.67 7.72 41.19
C GLU A 835 -23.69 7.69 42.36
N GLN A 836 -22.39 7.82 42.07
CA GLN A 836 -21.30 7.66 43.03
C GLN A 836 -20.21 8.71 42.81
N ASP A 837 -19.61 9.16 43.90
CA ASP A 837 -18.51 10.12 43.85
C ASP A 837 -17.27 9.51 43.19
N SER A 838 -16.53 10.35 42.47
CA SER A 838 -15.21 10.09 41.92
C SER A 838 -15.11 8.99 40.85
N ILE A 839 -16.22 8.39 40.39
CA ILE A 839 -16.20 7.38 39.32
C ILE A 839 -15.99 8.05 37.95
N PRO A 840 -14.90 7.74 37.22
CA PRO A 840 -14.67 8.34 35.90
C PRO A 840 -15.67 7.86 34.83
N TRP A 841 -16.18 8.79 34.03
CA TRP A 841 -17.04 8.52 32.87
C TRP A 841 -16.28 8.01 31.62
N ASN A 842 -14.94 8.02 31.66
CA ASN A 842 -14.06 7.61 30.55
C ASN A 842 -12.93 6.68 31.01
N ASN A 843 -12.33 5.93 30.08
CA ASN A 843 -11.27 4.95 30.35
C ASN A 843 -9.85 5.46 30.01
N ASN A 844 -9.63 6.78 30.07
CA ASN A 844 -8.40 7.39 29.57
C ASN A 844 -7.16 6.97 30.38
N MET A 845 -7.31 6.58 31.65
CA MET A 845 -6.19 6.15 32.49
C MET A 845 -5.58 4.83 32.03
N ALA A 846 -6.39 3.85 31.64
CA ALA A 846 -5.91 2.60 31.05
C ALA A 846 -5.22 2.85 29.69
N GLU A 847 -5.82 3.66 28.81
CA GLU A 847 -5.21 4.03 27.53
C GLU A 847 -3.84 4.71 27.74
N ARG A 848 -3.76 5.64 28.71
CA ARG A 848 -2.51 6.34 29.08
C ARG A 848 -1.43 5.39 29.58
N ALA A 849 -1.80 4.34 30.31
CA ALA A 849 -0.87 3.34 30.81
C ALA A 849 -0.36 2.43 29.67
N ILE A 850 -1.25 1.90 28.83
CA ILE A 850 -0.91 1.03 27.69
C ILE A 850 -0.08 1.73 26.62
N ARG A 851 -0.27 3.04 26.42
CA ARG A 851 0.46 3.80 25.38
C ARG A 851 1.97 3.60 25.42
N HIS A 852 2.55 3.42 26.61
CA HIS A 852 3.98 3.21 26.76
C HIS A 852 4.45 1.88 26.17
N LEU A 853 3.64 0.83 26.33
CA LEU A 853 3.86 -0.46 25.71
C LEU A 853 3.65 -0.38 24.19
N ALA A 854 2.62 0.34 23.74
CA ALA A 854 2.35 0.54 22.31
C ALA A 854 3.50 1.28 21.59
N ILE A 855 4.15 2.24 22.25
CA ILE A 855 5.37 2.91 21.76
C ILE A 855 6.54 1.93 21.74
N GLN A 856 6.76 1.17 22.81
CA GLN A 856 7.85 0.19 22.87
C GLN A 856 7.74 -0.85 21.75
N ARG A 857 6.53 -1.33 21.45
CA ARG A 857 6.25 -2.25 20.33
C ARG A 857 6.72 -1.69 19.00
N LYS A 858 6.52 -0.38 18.75
CA LYS A 858 6.98 0.27 17.51
C LYS A 858 8.51 0.37 17.42
N ILE A 859 9.21 0.41 18.55
CA ILE A 859 10.68 0.51 18.62
C ILE A 859 11.31 -0.88 18.50
N SER A 860 10.84 -1.86 19.27
CA SER A 860 11.48 -3.19 19.39
C SER A 860 10.96 -4.22 18.40
N GLY A 861 9.75 -4.05 17.85
CA GLY A 861 9.13 -4.98 16.90
C GLY A 861 8.58 -6.26 17.55
N THR A 862 9.41 -7.01 18.27
CA THR A 862 9.04 -8.29 18.91
C THR A 862 9.68 -8.43 20.30
N PHE A 863 9.06 -9.25 21.16
CA PHE A 863 9.54 -9.60 22.49
C PHE A 863 9.86 -11.10 22.60
N PHE A 864 10.58 -11.49 23.65
CA PHE A 864 10.81 -12.89 24.02
C PHE A 864 9.83 -13.33 25.10
N LYS A 865 9.33 -14.57 25.00
CA LYS A 865 8.29 -15.12 25.90
C LYS A 865 8.72 -15.04 27.38
N ASP A 866 9.96 -15.43 27.68
CA ASP A 866 10.46 -15.48 29.06
C ASP A 866 10.73 -14.10 29.67
N THR A 867 11.02 -13.08 28.83
CA THR A 867 11.36 -11.73 29.30
C THR A 867 10.15 -10.80 29.36
N ALA A 868 9.12 -11.04 28.52
CA ALA A 868 7.98 -10.15 28.42
C ALA A 868 7.26 -9.93 29.78
N PRO A 869 6.95 -10.97 30.60
CA PRO A 869 6.32 -10.76 31.91
C PRO A 869 7.17 -9.91 32.87
N GLN A 870 8.48 -10.13 32.88
CA GLN A 870 9.42 -9.40 33.74
C GLN A 870 9.51 -7.92 33.34
N TYR A 871 9.52 -7.65 32.02
CA TYR A 871 9.46 -6.30 31.49
C TYR A 871 8.15 -5.60 31.86
N LEU A 872 7.02 -6.30 31.73
CA LEU A 872 5.69 -5.77 32.04
C LEU A 872 5.54 -5.42 33.53
N LEU A 873 6.08 -6.24 34.43
CA LEU A 873 6.12 -5.94 35.87
C LEU A 873 6.88 -4.63 36.15
N LEU A 874 8.10 -4.50 35.63
CA LEU A 874 8.89 -3.27 35.81
C LEU A 874 8.23 -2.07 35.13
N LEU A 875 7.54 -2.27 34.01
CA LEU A 875 6.76 -1.22 33.35
C LEU A 875 5.57 -0.79 34.21
N GLY A 876 4.87 -1.70 34.89
CA GLY A 876 3.77 -1.38 35.82
C GLY A 876 4.23 -0.48 36.97
N ILE A 877 5.36 -0.84 37.59
CA ILE A 877 6.01 -0.02 38.64
C ILE A 877 6.41 1.35 38.09
N ALA A 878 6.99 1.39 36.89
CA ALA A 878 7.38 2.64 36.24
C ALA A 878 6.17 3.53 35.92
N GLN A 879 5.05 2.94 35.46
CA GLN A 879 3.81 3.66 35.22
C GLN A 879 3.18 4.17 36.52
N THR A 880 3.19 3.37 37.59
CA THR A 880 2.73 3.77 38.92
C THR A 880 3.53 4.96 39.44
N CYS A 881 4.87 4.89 39.36
CA CYS A 881 5.72 6.03 39.69
C CYS A 881 5.35 7.27 38.88
N ARG A 882 5.06 7.12 37.58
CA ARG A 882 4.64 8.23 36.71
C ARG A 882 3.28 8.82 37.11
N PHE A 883 2.30 7.99 37.45
CA PHE A 883 0.96 8.44 37.85
C PHE A 883 0.97 9.14 39.21
N GLN A 884 1.95 8.85 40.06
CA GLN A 884 2.16 9.52 41.34
C GLN A 884 3.24 10.63 41.29
N ASP A 885 3.67 11.06 40.09
CA ASP A 885 4.72 12.07 39.87
C ASP A 885 6.09 11.77 40.53
N LYS A 886 6.38 10.49 40.77
CA LYS A 886 7.62 9.98 41.36
C LYS A 886 8.64 9.59 40.28
N SER A 887 9.92 9.78 40.56
CA SER A 887 11.00 9.34 39.67
C SER A 887 11.26 7.84 39.82
N PHE A 888 11.04 7.08 38.74
CA PHE A 888 11.34 5.64 38.69
C PHE A 888 12.81 5.35 38.99
N LEU A 889 13.75 6.12 38.45
CA LEU A 889 15.18 5.93 38.73
C LEU A 889 15.49 6.13 40.22
N LYS A 890 14.98 7.20 40.84
CA LYS A 890 15.18 7.44 42.28
C LYS A 890 14.54 6.34 43.13
N PHE A 891 13.38 5.83 42.73
CA PHE A 891 12.74 4.68 43.38
C PHE A 891 13.64 3.44 43.33
N LEU A 892 14.16 3.08 42.15
CA LEU A 892 15.08 1.94 42.00
C LEU A 892 16.32 2.08 42.90
N ILE A 893 16.97 3.25 42.87
CA ILE A 893 18.18 3.54 43.65
C ILE A 893 17.90 3.45 45.16
N SER A 894 16.70 3.84 45.61
CA SER A 894 16.34 3.81 47.03
C SER A 894 16.21 2.39 47.61
N LYS A 895 16.08 1.35 46.76
CA LYS A 895 15.80 -0.04 47.15
C LYS A 895 14.51 -0.23 47.97
N LYS A 896 13.64 0.79 48.03
CA LYS A 896 12.32 0.68 48.64
C LYS A 896 11.43 -0.20 47.76
N ILE A 897 10.50 -0.90 48.40
CA ILE A 897 9.56 -1.84 47.76
C ILE A 897 8.11 -1.32 47.77
N ASP A 898 7.83 -0.24 48.48
CA ASP A 898 6.50 0.38 48.57
C ASP A 898 6.57 1.76 47.92
N ILE A 899 5.88 1.92 46.79
CA ILE A 899 5.91 3.17 46.01
C ILE A 899 5.20 4.28 46.77
N ASP A 900 4.10 3.99 47.48
CA ASP A 900 3.29 4.98 48.19
C ASP A 900 4.10 5.62 49.32
N LYS A 901 4.82 4.79 50.09
CA LYS A 901 5.70 5.24 51.18
C LYS A 901 6.98 5.92 50.69
N PHE A 902 7.35 5.74 49.42
CA PHE A 902 8.52 6.39 48.85
C PHE A 902 8.28 7.89 48.61
N ARG A 903 8.93 8.73 49.42
CA ARG A 903 8.94 10.19 49.24
C ARG A 903 10.00 10.58 48.22
N SER A 904 9.58 11.14 47.09
CA SER A 904 10.51 11.76 46.15
C SER A 904 10.72 13.24 46.52
N THR A 905 11.96 13.74 46.43
CA THR A 905 12.23 15.19 46.45
C THR A 905 11.39 15.84 45.35
N LYS A 906 10.53 16.82 45.69
CA LYS A 906 9.72 17.59 44.73
C LYS A 906 10.61 18.08 43.59
N ARG A 907 10.15 17.93 42.34
CA ARG A 907 10.83 18.54 41.19
C ARG A 907 10.79 20.06 41.40
N ILE A 908 11.95 20.71 41.28
CA ILE A 908 12.00 22.18 41.24
C ILE A 908 11.42 22.57 39.89
N ASN A 909 10.23 23.18 39.88
CA ASN A 909 9.66 23.76 38.68
C ASN A 909 10.43 25.07 38.41
N ILE A 910 11.33 25.05 37.42
CA ILE A 910 12.15 26.20 37.04
C ILE A 910 11.35 27.15 36.11
N SER A 911 10.12 26.80 35.77
CA SER A 911 9.23 27.57 34.90
C SER A 911 7.81 27.59 35.46
N THR A 912 7.25 28.79 35.63
CA THR A 912 5.81 29.02 35.80
C THR A 912 5.15 29.17 34.43
N PRO A 913 3.96 28.59 34.21
CA PRO A 913 3.21 28.81 32.97
C PRO A 913 2.84 30.30 32.88
N VAL A 914 3.24 30.95 31.79
CA VAL A 914 2.70 32.28 31.42
C VAL A 914 1.26 32.04 30.99
N ILE A 915 0.31 32.52 31.81
CA ILE A 915 -1.10 32.56 31.42
C ILE A 915 -1.19 33.56 30.26
N SER A 916 -1.58 33.09 29.08
CA SER A 916 -1.87 33.94 27.93
C SER A 916 -3.04 34.88 28.31
N PRO A 917 -2.99 36.20 28.02
CA PRO A 917 -4.03 37.16 28.42
C PRO A 917 -5.42 37.01 27.75
N ARG A 918 -5.82 35.81 27.29
CA ARG A 918 -7.07 35.64 26.52
C ARG A 918 -8.26 35.07 27.31
N ASP A 919 -8.13 34.82 28.60
CA ASP A 919 -9.23 34.26 29.41
C ASP A 919 -9.79 35.26 30.46
N ASN A 920 -9.66 36.57 30.21
CA ASN A 920 -10.18 37.63 31.10
C ASN A 920 -11.31 38.46 30.46
N GLU A 921 -12.14 37.85 29.63
CA GLU A 921 -13.45 38.39 29.26
C GLU A 921 -14.48 37.27 29.28
N VAL A 922 -15.00 36.96 30.47
CA VAL A 922 -16.44 36.83 30.81
C VAL A 922 -16.48 36.66 32.33
N GLN A 923 -16.73 37.78 33.03
CA GLN A 923 -17.32 37.80 34.36
C GLN A 923 -18.83 37.96 34.20
#